data_AF-A0A1M6CKS3-F1
#
_entry.id   AF-A0A1M6CKS3-F1
#
_cell.length_a   1.000
_cell.length_b   1.000
_cell.length_c   1.000
_cell.angle_alpha   90.00
_cell.angle_beta   90.00
_cell.angle_gamma   90.00
#
_symmetry.space_group_name_H-M   'P 1'
#
loop_
_entity.id
_entity.type
_entity.pdbx_description
1 polymer ?
#
loop_
_entity_poly.entity_id
_entity_poly.type
_entity_poly.pdbx_seq_one_letter_code
_entity_poly.pdbx_strand_id
1 'polypeptide(L)'
;MKFKLKLKKLIVAMIVFMMFITMTPNVNVFATATGLPGVPSIEHNQWEGDYDGNYDISWNLWYGNNATSWSLYEKVNLNGKFEKIQEGKLTDNSPGPQKGTIAIRDKAVSGTLYYYVELSNSFGTSKSKVVTINVGEASVTSKIFIKEFDIEGNVNQITVPLGKNEITLDTPEIKDSKFKLSTNNNTVINYSLNGNKITLNALKSGRASLKIVEETTGETRLVGVRVKNTDGSIPALPDYLSIGSVSESTKTDMDFWKDFSNDYKNKRMDVRYIYVNGGPGPDGWVNSEGGNGSRVKKYLRDSLQLGAIPFFVYYNIPAGGESWANDYQNANNRDYMKTYYKNLKLFLDICKQYGKDETVGIIYEPDFIGYVMQQSNTTADKVSALVDTAYETGILTRGQDPDFPNTVQGLVQSINYITDKYYKQAYFGWQFNIWSYSGTVVPRGLMHSTEFNGWENGREEIKKVAKITADYYIDAGVRTYGADFISIDKYGFDGAGEGNIANDPKNSIWLWNADLWTNYLLYTKTLHETTNLPVILWQMPVGHLNSSEDISPYTGQRFKDLTNVKRNFEDSSTTYFLGDTFKPGIGNRLDYFKGNDAKDPKVKVNGDTVTWGSHMEEVRDSGVVSVLFGAGVGDSTDGVGFIPEFGNQPTDYYFWITKVQKYFDNPILLKK
;
A
#
# COMPACT_ATOMS: atom_id res chain seq x y z
N MET A 1 19.36 72.31 36.64
CA MET A 1 19.35 71.51 37.89
C MET A 1 18.64 70.15 37.78
N LYS A 2 17.74 69.90 36.80
CA LYS A 2 17.10 68.57 36.59
C LYS A 2 17.91 67.53 35.79
N PHE A 3 19.01 67.93 35.14
CA PHE A 3 19.86 67.01 34.36
C PHE A 3 20.94 66.28 35.19
N LYS A 4 21.46 66.93 36.25
CA LYS A 4 22.44 66.31 37.17
C LYS A 4 21.85 65.21 38.07
N LEU A 5 20.52 65.16 38.24
CA LEU A 5 19.85 64.16 39.08
C LEU A 5 19.59 62.84 38.34
N LYS A 6 19.41 62.88 37.01
CA LYS A 6 19.23 61.67 36.17
C LYS A 6 20.55 60.92 35.94
N LEU A 7 21.67 61.64 35.81
CA LEU A 7 22.99 61.03 35.63
C LEU A 7 23.47 60.29 36.89
N LYS A 8 23.16 60.80 38.09
CA LYS A 8 23.46 60.09 39.36
C LYS A 8 22.65 58.81 39.54
N LYS A 9 21.39 58.76 39.10
CA LYS A 9 20.59 57.52 39.15
C LYS A 9 21.06 56.47 38.13
N LEU A 10 21.56 56.90 36.97
CA LEU A 10 22.14 56.00 35.97
C LEU A 10 23.47 55.40 36.42
N ILE A 11 24.32 56.20 37.08
CA ILE A 11 25.62 55.74 37.61
C ILE A 11 25.44 54.83 38.84
N VAL A 12 24.48 55.11 39.73
CA VAL A 12 24.18 54.20 40.86
C VAL A 12 23.54 52.89 40.38
N ALA A 13 22.70 52.93 39.34
CA ALA A 13 22.15 51.71 38.73
C ALA A 13 23.24 50.89 38.02
N MET A 14 24.21 51.51 37.34
CA MET A 14 25.34 50.79 36.74
C MET A 14 26.32 50.23 37.78
N ILE A 15 26.52 50.89 38.92
CA ILE A 15 27.39 50.38 40.00
C ILE A 15 26.72 49.21 40.76
N VAL A 16 25.39 49.23 40.93
CA VAL A 16 24.65 48.09 41.49
C VAL A 16 24.55 46.94 40.48
N PHE A 17 24.49 47.22 39.17
CA PHE A 17 24.52 46.18 38.14
C PHE A 17 25.94 45.59 37.91
N MET A 18 27.01 46.37 38.15
CA MET A 18 28.39 45.85 38.16
C MET A 18 28.75 45.08 39.43
N MET A 19 28.08 45.34 40.57
CA MET A 19 28.29 44.55 41.80
C MET A 19 27.52 43.22 41.86
N PHE A 20 26.56 42.98 40.95
CA PHE A 20 25.84 41.70 40.84
C PHE A 20 26.41 40.74 39.77
N ILE A 21 27.52 41.09 39.09
CA ILE A 21 28.18 40.24 38.08
C ILE A 21 29.49 39.60 38.59
N THR A 22 29.83 39.70 39.88
CA THR A 22 31.03 39.03 40.43
C THR A 22 30.77 38.31 41.74
N MET A 23 29.75 37.45 41.77
CA MET A 23 29.71 36.29 42.68
C MET A 23 28.88 35.17 42.04
N THR A 24 29.25 34.71 40.85
CA THR A 24 29.13 33.27 40.62
C THR A 24 30.16 32.63 41.54
N PRO A 25 29.81 31.63 42.36
CA PRO A 25 30.86 30.83 42.99
C PRO A 25 31.67 30.26 41.83
N ASN A 26 32.88 30.79 41.62
CA ASN A 26 33.94 30.04 41.00
C ASN A 26 34.20 28.89 41.96
N VAL A 27 33.41 27.83 41.83
CA VAL A 27 33.86 26.51 42.22
C VAL A 27 34.99 26.24 41.22
N ASN A 28 36.19 26.65 41.59
CA ASN A 28 37.40 26.03 41.10
C ASN A 28 37.30 24.56 41.54
N VAL A 29 36.56 23.76 40.77
CA VAL A 29 36.74 22.33 40.75
C VAL A 29 38.15 22.21 40.22
N PHE A 30 39.11 21.94 41.09
CA PHE A 30 40.44 21.54 40.66
C PHE A 30 40.22 20.35 39.73
N ALA A 31 40.33 20.58 38.42
CA ALA A 31 40.39 19.53 37.43
C ALA A 31 41.60 18.67 37.81
N THR A 32 41.33 17.49 38.34
CA THR A 32 42.35 16.52 38.78
C THR A 32 43.04 15.86 37.58
N ALA A 33 42.46 16.00 36.38
CA ALA A 33 43.07 15.59 35.14
C ALA A 33 44.39 16.34 34.89
N THR A 34 45.39 15.60 34.44
CA THR A 34 46.72 16.13 34.05
C THR A 34 46.97 16.03 32.55
N GLY A 35 45.96 15.63 31.78
CA GLY A 35 46.03 15.48 30.32
C GLY A 35 44.68 15.14 29.70
N LEU A 36 44.71 14.78 28.41
CA LEU A 36 43.52 14.35 27.65
C LEU A 36 42.73 13.27 28.39
N PRO A 37 41.39 13.25 28.31
CA PRO A 37 40.59 12.18 28.89
C PRO A 37 41.03 10.82 28.34
N GLY A 38 40.92 9.77 29.17
CA GLY A 38 41.13 8.41 28.65
C GLY A 38 40.13 8.07 27.54
N VAL A 39 40.44 7.05 26.73
CA VAL A 39 39.56 6.65 25.61
C VAL A 39 38.37 5.87 26.17
N PRO A 40 37.12 6.34 25.99
CA PRO A 40 35.94 5.64 26.45
C PRO A 40 35.63 4.39 25.60
N SER A 41 35.15 3.33 26.24
CA SER A 41 34.40 2.26 25.58
C SER A 41 32.94 2.66 25.45
N ILE A 42 32.27 2.18 24.39
CA ILE A 42 30.85 2.43 24.10
C ILE A 42 30.19 1.10 23.71
N GLU A 43 28.94 0.93 24.12
CA GLU A 43 28.11 -0.25 23.88
C GLU A 43 26.61 0.15 23.77
N HIS A 44 25.77 -0.77 23.32
CA HIS A 44 24.32 -0.58 23.24
C HIS A 44 23.57 -1.86 23.62
N ASN A 45 22.28 -1.73 23.92
CA ASN A 45 21.38 -2.86 24.14
C ASN A 45 20.42 -3.13 22.98
N GLN A 46 20.61 -2.50 21.81
CA GLN A 46 19.87 -2.86 20.62
C GLN A 46 20.41 -4.17 20.03
N TRP A 47 19.65 -5.26 20.16
CA TRP A 47 20.08 -6.60 19.76
C TRP A 47 19.44 -7.02 18.42
N GLU A 48 19.98 -8.08 17.80
CA GLU A 48 19.37 -8.64 16.60
C GLU A 48 17.93 -9.12 16.89
N GLY A 49 16.98 -8.63 16.09
CA GLY A 49 15.54 -8.87 16.31
C GLY A 49 14.80 -7.73 17.01
N ASP A 50 15.51 -6.79 17.62
CA ASP A 50 14.97 -5.59 18.23
C ASP A 50 15.31 -4.38 17.34
N TYR A 51 14.29 -3.79 16.74
CA TYR A 51 14.45 -2.70 15.78
C TYR A 51 13.38 -1.61 15.92
N ASP A 52 12.71 -1.57 17.05
CA ASP A 52 11.59 -0.68 17.32
C ASP A 52 11.98 0.81 17.44
N GLY A 53 13.29 1.08 17.48
CA GLY A 53 13.85 2.42 17.65
C GLY A 53 14.01 2.88 19.10
N ASN A 54 13.91 1.95 20.07
CA ASN A 54 14.08 2.19 21.49
C ASN A 54 15.30 1.42 22.04
N TYR A 55 16.36 2.12 22.38
CA TYR A 55 17.58 1.51 22.92
C TYR A 55 18.38 2.49 23.75
N ASP A 56 19.31 1.96 24.54
CA ASP A 56 20.23 2.70 25.37
C ASP A 56 21.65 2.55 24.83
N ILE A 57 22.35 3.68 24.73
CA ILE A 57 23.78 3.74 24.44
C ILE A 57 24.50 3.99 25.76
N SER A 58 25.38 3.08 26.15
CA SER A 58 26.18 3.20 27.36
C SER A 58 27.65 3.39 27.02
N TRP A 59 28.35 4.22 27.80
CA TRP A 59 29.78 4.41 27.67
C TRP A 59 30.46 4.36 29.04
N ASN A 60 31.69 3.85 29.04
CA ASN A 60 32.51 3.69 30.24
C ASN A 60 33.94 4.14 29.97
N LEU A 61 34.46 4.98 30.87
CA LEU A 61 35.87 5.30 31.02
C LEU A 61 36.35 4.56 32.27
N TRP A 62 37.09 3.46 32.09
CA TRP A 62 37.50 2.58 33.20
C TRP A 62 38.65 3.14 34.04
N TYR A 63 39.60 3.82 33.39
CA TYR A 63 40.76 4.44 34.02
C TYR A 63 41.32 5.56 33.12
N GLY A 64 42.06 6.50 33.71
CA GLY A 64 42.73 7.59 32.99
C GLY A 64 42.30 8.96 33.51
N ASN A 65 42.73 10.04 32.82
CA ASN A 65 42.21 11.37 33.14
C ASN A 65 40.72 11.43 32.83
N ASN A 66 39.97 12.10 33.69
CA ASN A 66 38.55 12.29 33.54
C ASN A 66 38.21 13.47 32.63
N ALA A 67 37.00 13.40 32.10
CA ALA A 67 36.38 14.47 31.35
C ALA A 67 35.55 15.38 32.24
N THR A 68 35.31 16.60 31.77
CA THR A 68 34.34 17.55 32.33
C THR A 68 33.05 17.63 31.50
N SER A 69 33.02 16.99 30.33
CA SER A 69 31.81 16.86 29.49
C SER A 69 31.89 15.66 28.54
N TRP A 70 30.72 15.23 28.07
CA TRP A 70 30.58 14.23 27.03
C TRP A 70 29.67 14.73 25.90
N SER A 71 29.85 14.20 24.69
CA SER A 71 28.97 14.45 23.54
C SER A 71 28.77 13.17 22.74
N LEU A 72 27.52 12.81 22.45
CA LEU A 72 27.17 11.68 21.59
C LEU A 72 26.94 12.18 20.17
N TYR A 73 27.64 11.56 19.23
CA TYR A 73 27.49 11.81 17.81
C TYR A 73 26.82 10.63 17.13
N GLU A 74 25.95 10.94 16.19
CA GLU A 74 25.23 9.98 15.37
C GLU A 74 25.49 10.26 13.90
N LYS A 75 25.63 9.21 13.11
CA LYS A 75 25.59 9.28 11.65
C LYS A 75 24.59 8.26 11.14
N VAL A 76 23.68 8.69 10.27
CA VAL A 76 22.74 7.82 9.57
C VAL A 76 23.40 7.31 8.29
N ASN A 77 23.48 5.98 8.16
CA ASN A 77 24.13 5.26 7.07
C ASN A 77 25.58 5.73 6.80
N LEU A 78 26.22 5.18 5.77
CA LEU A 78 27.65 5.46 5.57
C LEU A 78 27.94 6.85 5.03
N ASN A 79 27.08 7.36 4.14
CA ASN A 79 27.26 8.63 3.44
C ASN A 79 26.79 9.85 4.24
N GLY A 80 26.13 9.63 5.38
CA GLY A 80 25.77 10.70 6.29
C GLY A 80 26.98 11.38 6.91
N LYS A 81 26.75 12.51 7.58
CA LYS A 81 27.75 13.16 8.43
C LYS A 81 27.45 12.83 9.89
N PHE A 82 28.50 12.73 10.71
CA PHE A 82 28.29 12.68 12.16
C PHE A 82 27.81 14.03 12.67
N GLU A 83 26.64 14.01 13.33
CA GLU A 83 26.03 15.16 13.99
C GLU A 83 25.95 14.91 15.49
N LYS A 84 26.18 15.95 16.28
CA LYS A 84 26.06 15.87 17.74
C LYS A 84 24.58 15.84 18.10
N ILE A 85 24.11 14.74 18.68
CA ILE A 85 22.69 14.56 19.01
C ILE A 85 22.39 14.84 20.48
N GLN A 86 23.36 14.62 21.38
CA GLN A 86 23.21 14.87 22.83
C GLN A 86 24.56 15.21 23.47
N GLU A 87 24.52 15.88 24.62
CA GLU A 87 25.71 16.20 25.42
C GLU A 87 25.38 16.33 26.91
N GLY A 88 26.41 16.27 27.76
CA GLY A 88 26.26 16.45 29.20
C GLY A 88 27.55 16.84 29.92
N LYS A 89 27.42 17.31 31.16
CA LYS A 89 28.55 17.70 32.02
C LYS A 89 28.97 16.54 32.92
N LEU A 90 30.25 16.52 33.27
CA LEU A 90 30.86 15.54 34.16
C LEU A 90 31.71 16.24 35.23
N THR A 91 31.94 15.56 36.34
CA THR A 91 32.86 16.00 37.39
C THR A 91 34.19 15.27 37.23
N ASP A 92 35.28 16.02 37.20
CA ASP A 92 36.64 15.50 37.09
C ASP A 92 37.15 14.99 38.45
N ASN A 93 37.08 13.67 38.64
CA ASN A 93 37.59 12.94 39.81
C ASN A 93 38.76 12.01 39.42
N SER A 94 39.65 12.46 38.55
CA SER A 94 40.75 11.67 38.01
C SER A 94 41.59 10.98 39.09
N PRO A 95 42.06 9.74 38.87
CA PRO A 95 41.87 8.90 37.68
C PRO A 95 40.67 7.92 37.81
N GLY A 96 39.68 8.24 38.64
CA GLY A 96 38.54 7.36 38.92
C GLY A 96 37.61 7.16 37.70
N PRO A 97 36.86 6.06 37.62
CA PRO A 97 36.04 5.75 36.45
C PRO A 97 34.89 6.74 36.24
N GLN A 98 34.51 6.96 34.98
CA GLN A 98 33.32 7.70 34.58
C GLN A 98 32.44 6.84 33.67
N LYS A 99 31.12 7.05 33.72
CA LYS A 99 30.18 6.35 32.86
C LYS A 99 28.96 7.20 32.56
N GLY A 100 28.25 6.86 31.50
CA GLY A 100 26.96 7.45 31.16
C GLY A 100 26.11 6.49 30.34
N THR A 101 24.79 6.66 30.45
CA THR A 101 23.79 5.93 29.67
C THR A 101 22.84 6.95 29.06
N ILE A 102 22.56 6.76 27.78
CA ILE A 102 21.81 7.68 26.93
C ILE A 102 20.64 6.92 26.34
N ALA A 103 19.42 7.34 26.71
CA ALA A 103 18.20 6.76 26.20
C ALA A 103 17.86 7.36 24.82
N ILE A 104 17.78 6.50 23.80
CA ILE A 104 17.22 6.81 22.49
C ILE A 104 15.83 6.19 22.42
N ARG A 105 14.81 6.99 22.09
CA ARG A 105 13.40 6.56 22.05
C ARG A 105 12.74 7.03 20.77
N ASP A 106 11.78 6.25 20.30
CA ASP A 106 10.93 6.52 19.13
C ASP A 106 11.74 6.93 17.88
N LYS A 107 12.88 6.26 17.66
CA LYS A 107 13.77 6.58 16.54
C LYS A 107 13.08 6.23 15.21
N ALA A 108 12.52 7.24 14.56
CA ALA A 108 11.72 7.08 13.34
C ALA A 108 12.53 6.74 12.08
N VAL A 109 13.85 6.96 12.09
CA VAL A 109 14.73 6.72 10.95
C VAL A 109 15.05 5.22 10.87
N SER A 110 14.59 4.55 9.81
CA SER A 110 15.00 3.18 9.51
C SER A 110 16.33 3.18 8.74
N GLY A 111 17.29 2.37 9.19
CA GLY A 111 18.63 2.35 8.61
C GLY A 111 19.68 1.84 9.59
N THR A 112 20.93 1.84 9.12
CA THR A 112 22.10 1.56 9.95
C THR A 112 22.63 2.86 10.54
N LEU A 113 22.62 2.97 11.86
CA LEU A 113 23.08 4.12 12.62
C LEU A 113 24.46 3.85 13.19
N TYR A 114 25.32 4.85 13.13
CA TYR A 114 26.67 4.81 13.66
C TYR A 114 26.78 5.80 14.81
N TYR A 115 27.31 5.36 15.94
CA TYR A 115 27.48 6.20 17.13
C TYR A 115 28.90 6.19 17.64
N TYR A 116 29.36 7.34 18.11
CA TYR A 116 30.54 7.43 18.97
C TYR A 116 30.35 8.53 20.02
N VAL A 117 31.05 8.40 21.15
CA VAL A 117 31.06 9.41 22.21
C VAL A 117 32.40 10.15 22.24
N GLU A 118 32.35 11.45 22.43
CA GLU A 118 33.51 12.30 22.75
C GLU A 118 33.51 12.63 24.23
N LEU A 119 34.65 12.47 24.88
CA LEU A 119 34.92 12.94 26.23
C LEU A 119 35.88 14.13 26.15
N SER A 120 35.54 15.23 26.83
CA SER A 120 36.31 16.48 26.75
C SER A 120 36.69 17.04 28.12
N ASN A 121 37.91 17.57 28.25
CA ASN A 121 38.34 18.42 29.36
C ASN A 121 39.19 19.60 28.85
N SER A 122 39.81 20.37 29.76
CA SER A 122 40.65 21.53 29.40
C SER A 122 41.89 21.20 28.56
N PHE A 123 42.29 19.92 28.50
CA PHE A 123 43.44 19.44 27.72
C PHE A 123 43.03 18.92 26.34
N GLY A 124 41.73 18.80 26.04
CA GLY A 124 41.19 18.41 24.74
C GLY A 124 40.19 17.25 24.82
N THR A 125 40.08 16.50 23.73
CA THR A 125 39.04 15.49 23.49
C THR A 125 39.61 14.11 23.20
N SER A 126 38.99 13.06 23.74
CA SER A 126 39.16 11.67 23.31
C SER A 126 37.86 11.14 22.70
N LYS A 127 37.94 10.21 21.75
CA LYS A 127 36.77 9.63 21.05
C LYS A 127 36.73 8.12 21.24
N SER A 128 35.53 7.56 21.43
CA SER A 128 35.35 6.10 21.40
C SER A 128 35.55 5.53 20.01
N LYS A 129 35.56 4.19 19.92
CA LYS A 129 35.24 3.50 18.65
C LYS A 129 33.79 3.81 18.24
N VAL A 130 33.48 3.58 16.97
CA VAL A 130 32.11 3.64 16.47
C VAL A 130 31.40 2.31 16.76
N VAL A 131 30.17 2.39 17.25
CA VAL A 131 29.23 1.25 17.31
C VAL A 131 28.15 1.39 16.25
N THR A 132 27.62 0.26 15.80
CA THR A 132 26.65 0.17 14.70
C THR A 132 25.35 -0.40 15.24
N ILE A 133 24.24 0.29 14.97
CA ILE A 133 22.90 -0.08 15.43
C ILE A 133 21.96 -0.09 14.23
N ASN A 134 21.12 -1.13 14.09
CA ASN A 134 20.06 -1.15 13.09
C ASN A 134 18.74 -0.74 13.73
N VAL A 135 17.98 0.12 13.04
CA VAL A 135 16.64 0.57 13.45
C VAL A 135 15.67 0.39 12.28
N GLY A 136 14.44 -0.04 12.57
CA GLY A 136 13.45 -0.49 11.59
C GLY A 136 13.57 -1.98 11.28
N GLU A 137 12.51 -2.60 10.74
CA GLU A 137 12.46 -4.07 10.49
C GLU A 137 13.75 -4.64 9.85
N ALA A 138 14.22 -5.80 10.29
CA ALA A 138 15.41 -6.50 9.75
C ALA A 138 15.46 -6.61 8.22
N SER A 139 14.30 -6.57 7.56
CA SER A 139 14.13 -6.57 6.11
C SER A 139 14.43 -5.21 5.43
N VAL A 140 14.70 -4.15 6.20
CA VAL A 140 14.79 -2.75 5.73
C VAL A 140 16.23 -2.25 5.66
N THR A 141 17.16 -2.79 6.43
CA THR A 141 18.58 -2.43 6.36
C THR A 141 19.31 -3.36 5.40
N SER A 142 19.13 -3.14 4.09
CA SER A 142 19.97 -3.86 3.13
C SER A 142 21.42 -3.43 3.29
N LYS A 143 22.33 -4.41 3.22
CA LYS A 143 23.79 -4.12 3.21
C LYS A 143 24.29 -3.56 1.88
N ILE A 144 23.41 -3.49 0.87
CA ILE A 144 23.66 -2.89 -0.44
C ILE A 144 23.10 -1.48 -0.43
N PHE A 145 23.96 -0.47 -0.51
CA PHE A 145 23.59 0.94 -0.55
C PHE A 145 23.61 1.49 -1.97
N ILE A 146 22.70 2.41 -2.26
CA ILE A 146 22.62 3.18 -3.50
C ILE A 146 23.08 4.60 -3.16
N LYS A 147 24.33 4.91 -3.50
CA LYS A 147 25.06 6.08 -2.97
C LYS A 147 24.33 7.40 -3.17
N GLU A 148 23.71 7.58 -4.34
CA GLU A 148 23.06 8.82 -4.74
C GLU A 148 21.69 9.03 -4.07
N PHE A 149 21.06 7.96 -3.56
CA PHE A 149 19.69 8.01 -3.06
C PHE A 149 19.57 7.70 -1.57
N ASP A 150 20.47 6.90 -0.99
CA ASP A 150 20.39 6.48 0.41
C ASP A 150 21.06 7.45 1.40
N ILE A 151 20.87 8.75 1.20
CA ILE A 151 21.53 9.78 2.02
C ILE A 151 20.99 9.75 3.46
N GLU A 152 19.68 9.56 3.62
CA GLU A 152 18.97 9.62 4.93
C GLU A 152 18.41 8.27 5.38
N GLY A 153 18.66 7.20 4.64
CA GLY A 153 17.95 5.91 4.83
C GLY A 153 18.01 5.07 3.57
N ASN A 154 17.84 3.75 3.67
CA ASN A 154 17.56 2.97 2.47
C ASN A 154 16.22 3.42 1.89
N VAL A 155 16.21 3.89 0.65
CA VAL A 155 14.97 4.24 -0.03
C VAL A 155 14.27 2.99 -0.56
N ASN A 156 12.94 2.97 -0.46
CA ASN A 156 12.10 1.93 -1.07
C ASN A 156 11.95 2.13 -2.58
N GLN A 157 12.01 3.38 -3.04
CA GLN A 157 11.83 3.76 -4.44
C GLN A 157 12.76 4.93 -4.77
N ILE A 158 13.35 4.90 -5.97
CA ILE A 158 14.08 6.02 -6.57
C ILE A 158 13.24 6.64 -7.69
N THR A 159 13.35 7.96 -7.86
CA THR A 159 12.74 8.67 -8.98
C THR A 159 13.83 9.21 -9.91
N VAL A 160 13.74 8.89 -11.19
CA VAL A 160 14.73 9.27 -12.20
C VAL A 160 14.09 9.98 -13.40
N PRO A 161 14.79 10.93 -14.04
CA PRO A 161 14.37 11.44 -15.36
C PRO A 161 14.54 10.38 -16.45
N LEU A 162 13.89 10.60 -17.59
CA LEU A 162 14.11 9.84 -18.82
C LEU A 162 15.58 9.90 -19.27
N GLY A 163 16.04 8.84 -19.93
CA GLY A 163 17.39 8.73 -20.44
C GLY A 163 18.36 8.03 -19.47
N LYS A 164 19.64 8.37 -19.57
CA LYS A 164 20.73 7.70 -18.83
C LYS A 164 20.89 8.27 -17.44
N ASN A 165 20.88 7.40 -16.44
CA ASN A 165 21.09 7.70 -15.04
C ASN A 165 22.21 6.81 -14.50
N GLU A 166 23.23 7.42 -13.91
CA GLU A 166 24.34 6.69 -13.31
C GLU A 166 24.07 6.48 -11.82
N ILE A 167 24.21 5.25 -11.37
CA ILE A 167 23.98 4.83 -9.98
C ILE A 167 25.20 4.07 -9.49
N THR A 168 25.64 4.37 -8.27
CA THR A 168 26.77 3.70 -7.63
C THR A 168 26.30 2.84 -6.46
N LEU A 169 26.64 1.56 -6.50
CA LEU A 169 26.43 0.63 -5.39
C LEU A 169 27.61 0.68 -4.41
N ASP A 170 27.31 0.57 -3.13
CA ASP A 170 28.30 0.47 -2.06
C ASP A 170 27.91 -0.63 -1.06
N THR A 171 28.90 -1.39 -0.60
CA THR A 171 28.76 -2.56 0.28
C THR A 171 29.94 -2.59 1.25
N PRO A 172 30.00 -1.63 2.19
CA PRO A 172 31.20 -1.36 2.98
C PRO A 172 31.59 -2.49 3.93
N GLU A 173 30.65 -3.40 4.23
CA GLU A 173 30.89 -4.59 5.04
C GLU A 173 31.37 -5.79 4.21
N ILE A 174 31.36 -5.70 2.87
CA ILE A 174 31.63 -6.82 1.95
C ILE A 174 32.79 -6.44 1.01
N LYS A 175 33.94 -7.09 1.20
CA LYS A 175 35.11 -6.90 0.34
C LYS A 175 34.89 -7.52 -1.05
N ASP A 176 35.41 -6.87 -2.09
CA ASP A 176 35.41 -7.37 -3.48
C ASP A 176 34.02 -7.76 -4.03
N SER A 177 33.00 -6.99 -3.63
CA SER A 177 31.60 -7.27 -3.95
C SER A 177 31.34 -7.42 -5.45
N LYS A 178 30.46 -8.36 -5.80
CA LYS A 178 29.98 -8.60 -7.16
C LYS A 178 28.47 -8.53 -7.19
N PHE A 179 27.91 -7.92 -8.23
CA PHE A 179 26.49 -7.68 -8.30
C PHE A 179 25.85 -8.35 -9.50
N LYS A 180 24.63 -8.84 -9.29
CA LYS A 180 23.71 -9.26 -10.33
C LYS A 180 22.43 -8.45 -10.23
N LEU A 181 21.91 -8.04 -11.39
CA LEU A 181 20.70 -7.22 -11.49
C LEU A 181 19.59 -7.98 -12.24
N SER A 182 18.35 -7.74 -11.84
CA SER A 182 17.15 -8.06 -12.62
C SER A 182 16.08 -6.97 -12.47
N THR A 183 15.18 -6.85 -13.44
CA THR A 183 14.02 -5.95 -13.36
C THR A 183 12.73 -6.69 -13.70
N ASN A 184 11.63 -6.32 -13.05
CA ASN A 184 10.31 -6.81 -13.41
C ASN A 184 9.71 -6.08 -14.62
N ASN A 185 10.30 -4.98 -15.10
CA ASN A 185 9.73 -4.20 -16.19
C ASN A 185 10.81 -3.61 -17.11
N ASN A 186 11.25 -4.44 -18.04
CA ASN A 186 12.25 -4.07 -19.05
C ASN A 186 11.75 -3.06 -20.10
N THR A 187 10.44 -2.80 -20.15
CA THR A 187 9.84 -1.80 -21.05
C THR A 187 9.97 -0.38 -20.52
N VAL A 188 10.12 -0.22 -19.19
CA VAL A 188 10.29 1.09 -18.52
C VAL A 188 11.76 1.37 -18.25
N ILE A 189 12.52 0.37 -17.83
CA ILE A 189 13.96 0.51 -17.59
C ILE A 189 14.76 -0.62 -18.21
N ASN A 190 15.99 -0.34 -18.60
CA ASN A 190 17.02 -1.37 -18.72
C ASN A 190 18.30 -0.89 -18.05
N TYR A 191 19.29 -1.76 -17.94
CA TYR A 191 20.53 -1.43 -17.23
C TYR A 191 21.75 -2.11 -17.85
N SER A 192 22.92 -1.54 -17.59
CA SER A 192 24.21 -2.20 -17.72
C SER A 192 25.00 -2.02 -16.44
N LEU A 193 25.75 -3.05 -16.05
CA LEU A 193 26.58 -3.05 -14.83
C LEU A 193 28.06 -3.08 -15.20
N ASN A 194 28.85 -2.20 -14.59
CA ASN A 194 30.32 -2.19 -14.67
C ASN A 194 30.91 -2.07 -13.26
N GLY A 195 31.34 -3.20 -12.70
CA GLY A 195 31.74 -3.29 -11.29
C GLY A 195 30.58 -2.93 -10.37
N ASN A 196 30.71 -1.86 -9.61
CA ASN A 196 29.66 -1.34 -8.72
C ASN A 196 28.85 -0.18 -9.33
N LYS A 197 29.05 0.16 -10.61
CA LYS A 197 28.30 1.22 -11.30
C LYS A 197 27.22 0.64 -12.19
N ILE A 198 26.00 1.15 -12.04
CA ILE A 198 24.85 0.84 -12.88
C ILE A 198 24.58 2.04 -13.78
N THR A 199 24.63 1.83 -15.10
CA THR A 199 23.99 2.75 -16.04
C THR A 199 22.55 2.29 -16.23
N LEU A 200 21.61 3.00 -15.62
CA LEU A 200 20.18 2.77 -15.72
C LEU A 200 19.62 3.63 -16.87
N ASN A 201 19.13 2.99 -17.93
CA ASN A 201 18.42 3.70 -19.00
C ASN A 201 16.91 3.68 -18.72
N ALA A 202 16.36 4.85 -18.42
CA ALA A 202 14.93 5.08 -18.24
C ALA A 202 14.28 5.34 -19.61
N LEU A 203 13.51 4.37 -20.10
CA LEU A 203 13.04 4.28 -21.49
C LEU A 203 11.69 4.98 -21.71
N LYS A 204 10.75 4.79 -20.78
CA LYS A 204 9.40 5.36 -20.81
C LYS A 204 9.02 5.78 -19.40
N SER A 205 8.16 6.79 -19.27
CA SER A 205 7.52 7.09 -17.99
C SER A 205 6.73 5.88 -17.49
N GLY A 206 6.77 5.64 -16.18
CA GLY A 206 6.13 4.51 -15.54
C GLY A 206 6.92 4.02 -14.35
N ARG A 207 6.66 2.77 -13.96
CA ARG A 207 7.28 2.13 -12.81
C ARG A 207 7.89 0.79 -13.18
N ALA A 208 8.98 0.47 -12.50
CA ALA A 208 9.67 -0.80 -12.53
C ALA A 208 10.24 -1.08 -11.14
N SER A 209 10.82 -2.24 -10.95
CA SER A 209 11.67 -2.55 -9.81
C SER A 209 13.02 -3.04 -10.29
N LEU A 210 14.06 -2.71 -9.53
CA LEU A 210 15.41 -3.22 -9.71
C LEU A 210 15.74 -4.12 -8.51
N LYS A 211 15.97 -5.40 -8.79
CA LYS A 211 16.50 -6.36 -7.83
C LYS A 211 18.01 -6.41 -7.98
N ILE A 212 18.71 -6.17 -6.88
CA ILE A 212 20.17 -6.15 -6.80
C ILE A 212 20.58 -7.29 -5.87
N VAL A 213 21.40 -8.20 -6.36
CA VAL A 213 21.93 -9.31 -5.58
C VAL A 213 23.43 -9.13 -5.47
N GLU A 214 23.96 -9.09 -4.24
CA GLU A 214 25.39 -9.22 -3.99
C GLU A 214 25.73 -10.72 -3.97
N GLU A 215 26.52 -11.16 -4.95
CA GLU A 215 26.70 -12.59 -5.26
C GLU A 215 27.57 -13.33 -4.24
N THR A 216 28.37 -12.61 -3.45
CA THR A 216 29.29 -13.20 -2.47
C THR A 216 28.56 -13.66 -1.21
N THR A 217 27.57 -12.89 -0.77
CA THR A 217 26.80 -13.09 0.46
C THR A 217 25.38 -13.60 0.19
N GLY A 218 24.87 -13.40 -1.03
CA GLY A 218 23.46 -13.64 -1.38
C GLY A 218 22.52 -12.52 -0.91
N GLU A 219 23.06 -11.45 -0.32
CA GLU A 219 22.29 -10.29 0.09
C GLU A 219 21.50 -9.74 -1.10
N THR A 220 20.22 -9.48 -0.87
CA THR A 220 19.33 -9.00 -1.94
C THR A 220 18.66 -7.71 -1.51
N ARG A 221 18.75 -6.70 -2.38
CA ARG A 221 17.99 -5.48 -2.27
C ARG A 221 16.98 -5.36 -3.39
N LEU A 222 15.78 -4.93 -3.02
CA LEU A 222 14.76 -4.50 -3.96
C LEU A 222 14.57 -3.00 -3.86
N VAL A 223 14.53 -2.31 -5.00
CA VAL A 223 14.24 -0.87 -5.06
C VAL A 223 13.30 -0.57 -6.22
N GLY A 224 12.21 0.13 -5.95
CA GLY A 224 11.32 0.62 -6.99
C GLY A 224 12.03 1.69 -7.81
N VAL A 225 11.74 1.74 -9.10
CA VAL A 225 12.23 2.77 -10.02
C VAL A 225 11.03 3.43 -10.67
N ARG A 226 10.87 4.72 -10.39
CA ARG A 226 9.83 5.56 -10.97
C ARG A 226 10.43 6.51 -11.98
N VAL A 227 10.02 6.39 -13.23
CA VAL A 227 10.50 7.22 -14.33
C VAL A 227 9.52 8.37 -14.54
N LYS A 228 10.01 9.61 -14.40
CA LYS A 228 9.21 10.83 -14.57
C LYS A 228 8.54 10.90 -15.95
N ASN A 229 7.43 11.62 -16.01
CA ASN A 229 6.81 12.05 -17.25
C ASN A 229 7.77 12.95 -18.04
N THR A 230 7.50 13.15 -19.32
CA THR A 230 8.29 14.03 -20.20
C THR A 230 8.31 15.49 -19.73
N ASP A 231 7.27 15.93 -19.02
CA ASP A 231 7.17 17.26 -18.39
C ASP A 231 7.85 17.35 -17.02
N GLY A 232 8.45 16.26 -16.53
CA GLY A 232 9.14 16.17 -15.25
C GLY A 232 8.24 15.86 -14.05
N SER A 233 6.93 15.74 -14.25
CA SER A 233 5.98 15.32 -13.20
C SER A 233 6.12 13.84 -12.86
N ILE A 234 5.58 13.44 -11.70
CA ILE A 234 5.54 12.05 -11.26
C ILE A 234 4.42 11.33 -12.03
N PRO A 235 4.65 10.12 -12.58
CA PRO A 235 3.58 9.36 -13.22
C PRO A 235 2.47 9.04 -12.21
N ALA A 236 1.20 9.20 -12.60
CA ALA A 236 0.05 8.75 -11.82
C ALA A 236 -0.24 7.25 -12.11
N LEU A 237 -1.51 6.85 -12.18
CA LEU A 237 -1.89 5.59 -12.83
C LEU A 237 -1.36 5.54 -14.28
N PRO A 238 -1.09 4.34 -14.83
CA PRO A 238 -0.64 4.19 -16.20
C PRO A 238 -1.61 4.78 -17.24
N ASP A 239 -1.09 5.11 -18.43
CA ASP A 239 -1.90 5.57 -19.57
C ASP A 239 -2.66 4.45 -20.30
N TYR A 240 -2.69 3.27 -19.69
CA TYR A 240 -3.40 2.07 -20.14
C TYR A 240 -4.23 1.49 -19.00
N LEU A 241 -5.22 0.67 -19.34
CA LEU A 241 -6.07 -0.06 -18.40
C LEU A 241 -5.18 -0.93 -17.49
N SER A 242 -5.00 -0.49 -16.25
CA SER A 242 -4.07 -1.12 -15.32
C SER A 242 -4.63 -2.40 -14.74
N ILE A 243 -3.73 -3.32 -14.38
CA ILE A 243 -4.08 -4.56 -13.68
C ILE A 243 -3.53 -4.51 -12.25
N GLY A 244 -4.34 -4.94 -11.30
CA GLY A 244 -3.94 -5.09 -9.91
C GLY A 244 -4.24 -6.47 -9.32
N SER A 245 -3.59 -6.75 -8.20
CA SER A 245 -3.76 -8.00 -7.44
C SER A 245 -3.93 -7.74 -5.94
N VAL A 246 -4.82 -8.48 -5.28
CA VAL A 246 -4.71 -8.63 -3.82
C VAL A 246 -3.46 -9.43 -3.53
N SER A 247 -2.73 -8.99 -2.51
CA SER A 247 -1.69 -9.79 -1.88
C SER A 247 -1.39 -9.23 -0.52
N GLU A 248 -0.87 -10.07 0.34
CA GLU A 248 -0.37 -9.71 1.65
C GLU A 248 1.11 -9.30 1.59
N SER A 249 1.63 -8.80 2.70
CA SER A 249 3.07 -8.62 2.92
C SER A 249 3.70 -9.83 3.61
N THR A 250 3.10 -11.02 3.50
CA THR A 250 3.66 -12.28 4.02
C THR A 250 4.90 -12.68 3.23
N LYS A 251 5.72 -13.56 3.80
CA LYS A 251 6.91 -14.08 3.12
C LYS A 251 6.54 -14.76 1.79
N THR A 252 5.49 -15.57 1.78
CA THR A 252 5.06 -16.34 0.59
C THR A 252 4.69 -15.42 -0.57
N ASP A 253 3.92 -14.37 -0.31
CA ASP A 253 3.46 -13.44 -1.33
C ASP A 253 4.61 -12.57 -1.82
N MET A 254 5.46 -12.12 -0.90
CA MET A 254 6.62 -11.32 -1.26
C MET A 254 7.69 -12.13 -2.01
N ASP A 255 7.91 -13.40 -1.67
CA ASP A 255 8.79 -14.28 -2.44
C ASP A 255 8.27 -14.45 -3.87
N PHE A 256 6.95 -14.62 -4.04
CA PHE A 256 6.30 -14.69 -5.36
C PHE A 256 6.54 -13.41 -6.15
N TRP A 257 6.24 -12.23 -5.59
CA TRP A 257 6.43 -10.96 -6.31
C TRP A 257 7.89 -10.64 -6.60
N LYS A 258 8.83 -11.11 -5.79
CA LYS A 258 10.28 -10.90 -5.96
C LYS A 258 10.93 -11.85 -6.98
N ASP A 259 10.18 -12.80 -7.54
CA ASP A 259 10.67 -13.77 -8.53
C ASP A 259 10.60 -13.20 -9.95
N PHE A 260 11.56 -12.33 -10.28
CA PHE A 260 11.63 -11.65 -11.57
C PHE A 260 12.12 -12.58 -12.68
N SER A 261 11.45 -12.53 -13.84
CA SER A 261 11.84 -13.21 -15.07
C SER A 261 11.79 -12.25 -16.25
N ASN A 262 12.38 -12.64 -17.39
CA ASN A 262 12.35 -11.88 -18.64
C ASN A 262 11.38 -12.47 -19.68
N ASP A 263 10.58 -13.46 -19.28
CA ASP A 263 9.57 -14.14 -20.08
C ASP A 263 8.21 -14.10 -19.36
N TYR A 264 7.24 -14.88 -19.83
CA TYR A 264 5.89 -14.93 -19.23
C TYR A 264 5.83 -15.57 -17.83
N LYS A 265 6.97 -16.00 -17.25
CA LYS A 265 7.06 -16.32 -15.81
C LYS A 265 7.32 -15.08 -14.95
N ASN A 266 7.45 -13.89 -15.53
CA ASN A 266 7.64 -12.67 -14.77
C ASN A 266 6.42 -12.36 -13.88
N LYS A 267 6.60 -11.45 -12.93
CA LYS A 267 5.63 -11.11 -11.87
C LYS A 267 5.37 -9.61 -11.81
N ARG A 268 5.44 -8.94 -12.97
CA ARG A 268 5.09 -7.52 -13.08
C ARG A 268 3.63 -7.33 -12.70
N MET A 269 3.34 -6.26 -11.96
CA MET A 269 2.00 -5.82 -11.64
C MET A 269 1.97 -4.29 -11.52
N ASP A 270 0.90 -3.63 -11.99
CA ASP A 270 0.80 -2.17 -11.86
C ASP A 270 0.34 -1.77 -10.46
N VAL A 271 -0.69 -2.45 -9.94
CA VAL A 271 -1.33 -2.15 -8.65
C VAL A 271 -1.23 -3.35 -7.72
N ARG A 272 -0.85 -3.13 -6.47
CA ARG A 272 -1.10 -4.10 -5.40
C ARG A 272 -2.18 -3.52 -4.50
N TYR A 273 -3.19 -4.31 -4.14
CA TYR A 273 -4.14 -3.90 -3.09
C TYR A 273 -4.22 -4.85 -1.89
N ILE A 274 -4.69 -4.32 -0.76
CA ILE A 274 -4.86 -5.06 0.50
C ILE A 274 -6.05 -4.49 1.28
N TYR A 275 -6.62 -5.31 2.16
CA TYR A 275 -7.66 -4.90 3.09
C TYR A 275 -7.10 -4.21 4.33
N VAL A 276 -7.73 -3.10 4.69
CA VAL A 276 -7.57 -2.38 5.95
C VAL A 276 -8.92 -2.48 6.67
N ASN A 277 -9.10 -3.60 7.39
CA ASN A 277 -10.39 -4.03 7.94
C ASN A 277 -10.32 -4.41 9.43
N GLY A 278 -11.39 -5.02 9.94
CA GLY A 278 -11.52 -5.44 11.34
C GLY A 278 -12.07 -4.35 12.27
N GLY A 279 -12.27 -3.14 11.75
CA GLY A 279 -12.94 -2.05 12.47
C GLY A 279 -12.16 -1.53 13.69
N PRO A 280 -12.77 -0.62 14.45
CA PRO A 280 -12.28 -0.14 15.73
C PRO A 280 -12.43 -1.21 16.83
N GLY A 281 -11.50 -2.15 16.87
CA GLY A 281 -11.48 -3.25 17.85
C GLY A 281 -10.07 -3.78 18.12
N PRO A 282 -9.90 -4.68 19.12
CA PRO A 282 -8.61 -5.27 19.45
C PRO A 282 -8.01 -6.05 18.27
N ASP A 283 -8.85 -6.64 17.42
CA ASP A 283 -8.44 -7.38 16.22
C ASP A 283 -8.41 -6.52 14.95
N GLY A 284 -8.66 -5.22 15.08
CA GLY A 284 -8.66 -4.27 13.97
C GLY A 284 -7.26 -4.05 13.38
N TRP A 285 -7.20 -3.59 12.13
CA TRP A 285 -5.95 -3.36 11.40
C TRP A 285 -4.92 -2.51 12.15
N VAL A 286 -5.35 -1.57 13.00
CA VAL A 286 -4.44 -0.72 13.80
C VAL A 286 -3.58 -1.56 14.73
N ASN A 287 -4.10 -2.66 15.27
CA ASN A 287 -3.45 -3.52 16.26
C ASN A 287 -2.75 -4.75 15.63
N SER A 288 -3.02 -5.02 14.35
CA SER A 288 -2.39 -6.12 13.60
C SER A 288 -0.88 -5.93 13.43
N GLU A 289 -0.14 -7.03 13.23
CA GLU A 289 1.29 -7.05 12.86
C GLU A 289 2.23 -6.20 13.75
N GLY A 290 2.00 -6.17 15.07
CA GLY A 290 2.81 -5.36 16.00
C GLY A 290 2.22 -3.99 16.34
N GLY A 291 1.04 -3.67 15.80
CA GLY A 291 0.24 -2.52 16.18
C GLY A 291 0.68 -1.20 15.55
N ASN A 292 -0.02 -0.12 15.92
CA ASN A 292 0.19 1.23 15.41
C ASN A 292 0.22 1.32 13.86
N GLY A 293 -0.64 0.54 13.20
CA GLY A 293 -0.78 0.52 11.74
C GLY A 293 0.42 -0.04 10.98
N SER A 294 1.25 -0.88 11.62
CA SER A 294 2.43 -1.52 11.01
C SER A 294 2.11 -2.24 9.71
N ARG A 295 0.96 -2.92 9.61
CA ARG A 295 0.46 -3.58 8.39
C ARG A 295 0.43 -2.64 7.19
N VAL A 296 -0.17 -1.45 7.35
CA VAL A 296 -0.27 -0.42 6.28
C VAL A 296 1.12 0.11 5.93
N LYS A 297 1.95 0.40 6.95
CA LYS A 297 3.33 0.90 6.77
C LYS A 297 4.16 -0.10 5.96
N LYS A 298 4.13 -1.37 6.34
CA LYS A 298 4.87 -2.45 5.69
C LYS A 298 4.40 -2.65 4.25
N TYR A 299 3.09 -2.65 4.04
CA TYR A 299 2.50 -2.80 2.71
C TYR A 299 2.90 -1.68 1.75
N LEU A 300 2.91 -0.43 2.21
CA LEU A 300 3.40 0.71 1.43
C LEU A 300 4.85 0.51 1.03
N ARG A 301 5.73 0.15 1.97
CA ARG A 301 7.16 -0.09 1.69
C ARG A 301 7.34 -1.18 0.64
N ASP A 302 6.70 -2.34 0.84
CA ASP A 302 6.82 -3.50 -0.03
C ASP A 302 6.31 -3.20 -1.46
N SER A 303 5.20 -2.47 -1.58
CA SER A 303 4.64 -2.09 -2.87
C SER A 303 5.55 -1.11 -3.61
N LEU A 304 6.08 -0.11 -2.90
CA LEU A 304 7.04 0.84 -3.46
C LEU A 304 8.32 0.14 -3.96
N GLN A 305 8.85 -0.83 -3.21
CA GLN A 305 10.02 -1.62 -3.63
C GLN A 305 9.76 -2.42 -4.91
N LEU A 306 8.53 -2.91 -5.10
CA LEU A 306 8.12 -3.63 -6.31
C LEU A 306 7.81 -2.71 -7.50
N GLY A 307 7.85 -1.38 -7.30
CA GLY A 307 7.40 -0.43 -8.32
C GLY A 307 5.91 -0.53 -8.60
N ALA A 308 5.11 -1.01 -7.65
CA ALA A 308 3.67 -1.11 -7.76
C ALA A 308 2.99 0.07 -7.05
N ILE A 309 1.81 0.44 -7.53
CA ILE A 309 0.96 1.46 -6.95
C ILE A 309 0.14 0.82 -5.81
N PRO A 310 0.28 1.26 -4.56
CA PRO A 310 -0.44 0.69 -3.43
C PRO A 310 -1.90 1.15 -3.41
N PHE A 311 -2.81 0.20 -3.27
CA PHE A 311 -4.24 0.42 -3.08
C PHE A 311 -4.70 -0.19 -1.76
N PHE A 312 -5.67 0.44 -1.11
CA PHE A 312 -6.25 -0.01 0.14
C PHE A 312 -7.76 -0.08 0.05
N VAL A 313 -8.31 -1.19 0.52
CA VAL A 313 -9.74 -1.31 0.76
C VAL A 313 -9.98 -0.95 2.23
N TYR A 314 -10.43 0.28 2.49
CA TYR A 314 -10.73 0.76 3.83
C TYR A 314 -12.13 0.29 4.21
N TYR A 315 -12.20 -0.87 4.87
CA TYR A 315 -13.42 -1.65 5.06
C TYR A 315 -13.68 -1.89 6.55
N ASN A 316 -14.25 -0.89 7.23
CA ASN A 316 -14.27 -0.86 8.68
C ASN A 316 -15.69 -0.86 9.25
N ILE A 317 -16.64 -0.11 8.69
CA ILE A 317 -18.02 -0.05 9.21
C ILE A 317 -18.66 -1.45 9.26
N PRO A 318 -18.49 -2.32 8.24
CA PRO A 318 -19.09 -3.66 8.27
C PRO A 318 -18.33 -4.69 9.13
N ALA A 319 -17.32 -4.25 9.89
CA ALA A 319 -16.60 -5.13 10.81
C ALA A 319 -17.55 -5.77 11.85
N GLY A 320 -17.29 -7.05 12.16
CA GLY A 320 -18.10 -7.83 13.12
C GLY A 320 -19.28 -8.58 12.49
N GLY A 321 -19.61 -8.30 11.22
CA GLY A 321 -20.58 -9.06 10.43
C GLY A 321 -21.21 -8.22 9.31
N GLU A 322 -21.07 -8.66 8.06
CA GLU A 322 -21.54 -7.94 6.87
C GLU A 322 -23.08 -7.98 6.80
N SER A 323 -23.74 -6.94 7.30
CA SER A 323 -25.21 -6.84 7.30
C SER A 323 -25.68 -5.43 7.62
N TRP A 324 -26.86 -5.07 7.11
CA TRP A 324 -27.55 -3.83 7.47
C TRP A 324 -27.61 -3.58 8.98
N ALA A 325 -27.98 -4.59 9.77
CA ALA A 325 -28.15 -4.44 11.22
C ALA A 325 -26.82 -4.10 11.92
N ASN A 326 -25.74 -4.80 11.55
CA ASN A 326 -24.41 -4.55 12.09
C ASN A 326 -23.87 -3.17 11.66
N ASP A 327 -23.98 -2.84 10.37
CA ASP A 327 -23.51 -1.59 9.81
C ASP A 327 -24.23 -0.40 10.45
N TYR A 328 -25.55 -0.47 10.58
CA TYR A 328 -26.36 0.54 11.24
C TYR A 328 -25.97 0.68 12.72
N GLN A 329 -25.74 -0.44 13.42
CA GLN A 329 -25.29 -0.43 14.80
C GLN A 329 -23.92 0.25 14.94
N ASN A 330 -22.95 -0.11 14.11
CA ASN A 330 -21.60 0.45 14.13
C ASN A 330 -21.62 1.96 13.82
N ALA A 331 -22.33 2.37 12.76
CA ALA A 331 -22.48 3.77 12.38
C ALA A 331 -23.23 4.61 13.44
N ASN A 332 -24.02 3.97 14.31
CA ASN A 332 -24.74 4.63 15.40
C ASN A 332 -24.16 4.35 16.81
N ASN A 333 -23.00 3.70 16.88
CA ASN A 333 -22.27 3.52 18.13
C ASN A 333 -21.24 4.64 18.29
N ARG A 334 -21.35 5.40 19.38
CA ARG A 334 -20.56 6.60 19.60
C ARG A 334 -19.08 6.32 19.84
N ASP A 335 -18.75 5.33 20.66
CA ASP A 335 -17.35 4.98 20.95
C ASP A 335 -16.68 4.35 19.74
N TYR A 336 -17.45 3.55 19.01
CA TYR A 336 -17.05 3.00 17.71
C TYR A 336 -16.70 4.14 16.74
N MET A 337 -17.62 5.07 16.50
CA MET A 337 -17.40 6.14 15.52
C MET A 337 -16.31 7.15 15.94
N LYS A 338 -16.14 7.43 17.24
CA LYS A 338 -14.97 8.17 17.73
C LYS A 338 -13.66 7.50 17.35
N THR A 339 -13.59 6.19 17.50
CA THR A 339 -12.38 5.43 17.19
C THR A 339 -12.21 5.27 15.68
N TYR A 340 -13.30 5.10 14.93
CA TYR A 340 -13.32 5.10 13.48
C TYR A 340 -12.67 6.35 12.88
N TYR A 341 -13.08 7.55 13.30
CA TYR A 341 -12.51 8.79 12.77
C TYR A 341 -11.04 9.00 13.16
N LYS A 342 -10.64 8.57 14.36
CA LYS A 342 -9.22 8.55 14.75
C LYS A 342 -8.40 7.59 13.90
N ASN A 343 -8.93 6.40 13.61
CA ASN A 343 -8.29 5.40 12.78
C ASN A 343 -8.20 5.85 11.32
N LEU A 344 -9.24 6.49 10.77
CA LEU A 344 -9.21 7.10 9.44
C LEU A 344 -8.10 8.15 9.35
N LYS A 345 -8.00 9.03 10.35
CA LYS A 345 -6.92 10.02 10.42
C LYS A 345 -5.54 9.37 10.47
N LEU A 346 -5.36 8.36 11.33
CA LEU A 346 -4.10 7.61 11.44
C LEU A 346 -3.73 6.94 10.11
N PHE A 347 -4.69 6.31 9.45
CA PHE A 347 -4.51 5.67 8.14
C PHE A 347 -4.03 6.67 7.08
N LEU A 348 -4.69 7.83 6.98
CA LEU A 348 -4.31 8.88 6.03
C LEU A 348 -2.92 9.45 6.34
N ASP A 349 -2.56 9.63 7.61
CA ASP A 349 -1.23 10.07 8.01
C ASP A 349 -0.15 9.07 7.62
N ILE A 350 -0.41 7.77 7.83
CA ILE A 350 0.50 6.70 7.41
C ILE A 350 0.66 6.72 5.88
N CYS A 351 -0.44 6.80 5.12
CA CYS A 351 -0.38 6.84 3.66
C CYS A 351 0.42 8.05 3.16
N LYS A 352 0.20 9.23 3.74
CA LYS A 352 0.95 10.44 3.41
C LYS A 352 2.44 10.33 3.77
N GLN A 353 2.75 9.81 4.94
CA GLN A 353 4.12 9.70 5.43
C GLN A 353 4.94 8.66 4.64
N TYR A 354 4.36 7.49 4.38
CA TYR A 354 5.06 6.36 3.77
C TYR A 354 4.92 6.30 2.25
N GLY A 355 3.78 6.74 1.70
CA GLY A 355 3.56 6.92 0.27
C GLY A 355 4.28 8.16 -0.29
N LYS A 356 4.52 9.18 0.53
CA LYS A 356 5.18 10.44 0.16
C LYS A 356 4.47 11.12 -1.02
N ASP A 357 5.12 11.16 -2.19
CA ASP A 357 4.63 11.73 -3.44
C ASP A 357 4.15 10.66 -4.43
N GLU A 358 4.00 9.41 -3.99
CA GLU A 358 3.38 8.34 -4.75
C GLU A 358 1.84 8.43 -4.72
N THR A 359 1.21 7.98 -5.80
CA THR A 359 -0.23 7.75 -5.85
C THR A 359 -0.59 6.60 -4.91
N VAL A 360 -1.53 6.83 -3.99
CA VAL A 360 -2.08 5.79 -3.11
C VAL A 360 -3.59 5.72 -3.35
N GLY A 361 -4.07 4.53 -3.75
CA GLY A 361 -5.47 4.27 -4.02
C GLY A 361 -6.25 3.91 -2.75
N ILE A 362 -7.48 4.39 -2.59
CA ILE A 362 -8.35 4.04 -1.45
C ILE A 362 -9.78 3.76 -1.93
N ILE A 363 -10.28 2.56 -1.64
CA ILE A 363 -11.67 2.15 -1.84
C ILE A 363 -12.37 2.19 -0.48
N TYR A 364 -13.37 3.05 -0.32
CA TYR A 364 -14.08 3.21 0.95
C TYR A 364 -15.29 2.30 1.09
N GLU A 365 -15.35 1.70 2.28
CA GLU A 365 -16.50 1.03 2.89
C GLU A 365 -17.33 0.22 1.90
N PRO A 366 -16.74 -0.83 1.29
CA PRO A 366 -17.50 -1.87 0.61
C PRO A 366 -18.76 -2.27 1.38
N ASP A 367 -19.83 -2.58 0.65
CA ASP A 367 -21.11 -3.09 1.13
C ASP A 367 -21.96 -2.13 1.98
N PHE A 368 -21.36 -1.15 2.68
CA PHE A 368 -22.06 -0.27 3.61
C PHE A 368 -23.22 0.50 2.95
N ILE A 369 -22.93 1.27 1.89
CA ILE A 369 -23.98 2.01 1.16
C ILE A 369 -24.92 1.04 0.44
N GLY A 370 -24.42 -0.13 0.03
CA GLY A 370 -25.23 -1.18 -0.60
C GLY A 370 -26.33 -1.70 0.33
N TYR A 371 -26.00 -2.01 1.59
CA TYR A 371 -26.98 -2.38 2.62
C TYR A 371 -27.94 -1.24 2.95
N VAL A 372 -27.42 -0.01 3.04
CA VAL A 372 -28.23 1.19 3.27
C VAL A 372 -29.29 1.35 2.17
N MET A 373 -28.89 1.26 0.90
CA MET A 373 -29.80 1.33 -0.24
C MET A 373 -30.83 0.19 -0.22
N GLN A 374 -30.37 -1.03 0.03
CA GLN A 374 -31.19 -2.22 -0.09
C GLN A 374 -32.27 -2.30 1.01
N GLN A 375 -31.94 -1.92 2.25
CA GLN A 375 -32.76 -2.31 3.41
C GLN A 375 -33.32 -1.14 4.23
N SER A 376 -32.84 0.10 4.04
CA SER A 376 -33.32 1.24 4.83
C SER A 376 -34.73 1.73 4.45
N ASN A 377 -35.22 1.36 3.27
CA ASN A 377 -36.47 1.88 2.67
C ASN A 377 -36.53 3.42 2.56
N THR A 378 -35.38 4.10 2.54
CA THR A 378 -35.29 5.57 2.47
C THR A 378 -33.98 6.03 1.82
N THR A 379 -33.82 7.34 1.69
CA THR A 379 -32.63 8.00 1.16
C THR A 379 -31.55 8.18 2.24
N ALA A 380 -30.27 8.20 1.85
CA ALA A 380 -29.13 8.23 2.78
C ALA A 380 -29.09 9.48 3.70
N ASP A 381 -29.71 10.59 3.31
CA ASP A 381 -29.88 11.80 4.12
C ASP A 381 -30.88 11.62 5.28
N LYS A 382 -31.63 10.51 5.30
CA LYS A 382 -32.61 10.18 6.36
C LYS A 382 -32.19 9.01 7.23
N VAL A 383 -31.13 8.31 6.86
CA VAL A 383 -30.59 7.20 7.66
C VAL A 383 -29.59 7.77 8.66
N SER A 384 -29.78 7.49 9.95
CA SER A 384 -28.90 8.00 11.01
C SER A 384 -27.48 7.42 10.94
N ALA A 385 -26.47 8.26 11.16
CA ALA A 385 -25.09 7.87 11.44
C ALA A 385 -24.40 8.96 12.27
N LEU A 386 -23.54 8.62 13.23
CA LEU A 386 -22.98 9.57 14.21
C LEU A 386 -21.73 10.31 13.69
N VAL A 387 -21.96 11.40 12.96
CA VAL A 387 -20.92 12.29 12.41
C VAL A 387 -20.36 13.28 13.45
N ASP A 388 -21.15 13.67 14.45
CA ASP A 388 -20.72 14.55 15.56
C ASP A 388 -19.43 14.05 16.25
N THR A 389 -19.22 12.74 16.25
CA THR A 389 -18.03 12.10 16.84
C THR A 389 -16.72 12.53 16.17
N ALA A 390 -16.73 12.93 14.90
CA ALA A 390 -15.57 13.53 14.22
C ALA A 390 -15.18 14.88 14.85
N TYR A 391 -16.16 15.66 15.32
CA TYR A 391 -15.92 16.94 15.99
C TYR A 391 -15.55 16.75 17.46
N GLU A 392 -16.21 15.80 18.15
CA GLU A 392 -15.87 15.46 19.54
C GLU A 392 -14.42 14.97 19.69
N THR A 393 -13.87 14.33 18.65
CA THR A 393 -12.48 13.86 18.64
C THR A 393 -11.46 14.92 18.20
N GLY A 394 -11.92 16.09 17.74
CA GLY A 394 -11.08 17.16 17.22
C GLY A 394 -10.52 16.91 15.81
N ILE A 395 -10.95 15.85 15.12
CA ILE A 395 -10.61 15.62 13.72
C ILE A 395 -11.27 16.69 12.84
N LEU A 396 -12.51 17.05 13.17
CA LEU A 396 -13.18 18.22 12.63
C LEU A 396 -13.38 19.27 13.74
N THR A 397 -13.44 20.53 13.35
CA THR A 397 -13.60 21.67 14.27
C THR A 397 -14.83 22.49 13.87
N ARG A 398 -15.80 22.61 14.77
CA ARG A 398 -17.04 23.39 14.56
C ARG A 398 -16.68 24.86 14.29
N GLY A 399 -17.34 25.45 13.30
CA GLY A 399 -17.10 26.83 12.86
C GLY A 399 -15.81 27.05 12.05
N GLN A 400 -15.02 26.00 11.79
CA GLN A 400 -13.87 26.03 10.88
C GLN A 400 -14.06 25.07 9.70
N ASP A 401 -14.43 23.83 10.00
CA ASP A 401 -14.78 22.81 9.01
C ASP A 401 -16.29 22.87 8.70
N PRO A 402 -16.75 22.36 7.54
CA PRO A 402 -18.17 22.26 7.23
C PRO A 402 -18.94 21.49 8.31
N ASP A 403 -20.19 21.87 8.56
CA ASP A 403 -21.08 21.16 9.48
C ASP A 403 -21.83 20.05 8.74
N PHE A 404 -21.50 18.80 9.05
CA PHE A 404 -22.16 17.62 8.48
C PHE A 404 -23.27 17.11 9.41
N PRO A 405 -24.44 16.71 8.88
CA PRO A 405 -25.54 16.16 9.67
C PRO A 405 -25.24 14.73 10.13
N ASN A 406 -25.84 14.29 11.24
CA ASN A 406 -25.78 12.90 11.71
C ASN A 406 -26.63 11.95 10.85
N THR A 407 -26.20 11.76 9.61
CA THR A 407 -26.86 10.91 8.60
C THR A 407 -25.80 10.15 7.81
N VAL A 408 -26.20 9.09 7.10
CA VAL A 408 -25.28 8.36 6.19
C VAL A 408 -24.72 9.30 5.12
N GLN A 409 -25.54 10.19 4.57
CA GLN A 409 -25.04 11.22 3.64
C GLN A 409 -23.96 12.11 4.30
N GLY A 410 -24.21 12.58 5.53
CA GLY A 410 -23.23 13.37 6.27
C GLY A 410 -21.95 12.61 6.61
N LEU A 411 -22.04 11.30 6.86
CA LEU A 411 -20.90 10.42 7.11
C LEU A 411 -20.03 10.24 5.86
N VAL A 412 -20.64 9.99 4.70
CA VAL A 412 -19.92 9.89 3.42
C VAL A 412 -19.21 11.22 3.10
N GLN A 413 -19.92 12.34 3.24
CA GLN A 413 -19.36 13.67 3.02
C GLN A 413 -18.23 14.02 3.98
N SER A 414 -18.35 13.64 5.27
CA SER A 414 -17.30 13.90 6.26
C SER A 414 -16.04 13.07 5.97
N ILE A 415 -16.18 11.80 5.56
CA ILE A 415 -15.07 10.94 5.16
C ILE A 415 -14.33 11.56 3.98
N ASN A 416 -15.04 11.93 2.91
CA ASN A 416 -14.43 12.56 1.74
C ASN A 416 -13.70 13.87 2.10
N TYR A 417 -14.32 14.72 2.92
CA TYR A 417 -13.69 15.97 3.38
C TYR A 417 -12.44 15.72 4.23
N ILE A 418 -12.47 14.75 5.15
CA ILE A 418 -11.32 14.38 5.99
C ILE A 418 -10.17 13.89 5.11
N THR A 419 -10.46 13.10 4.06
CA THR A 419 -9.48 12.64 3.09
C THR A 419 -8.83 13.79 2.33
N ASP A 420 -9.59 14.70 1.73
CA ASP A 420 -9.05 15.89 1.05
C ASP A 420 -8.25 16.79 2.01
N LYS A 421 -8.77 17.03 3.22
CA LYS A 421 -8.14 17.88 4.24
C LYS A 421 -6.77 17.37 4.68
N TYR A 422 -6.64 16.07 4.95
CA TYR A 422 -5.42 15.52 5.53
C TYR A 422 -4.47 14.90 4.51
N TYR A 423 -4.99 14.37 3.41
CA TYR A 423 -4.22 13.74 2.36
C TYR A 423 -4.79 14.01 0.96
N LYS A 424 -4.71 15.27 0.53
CA LYS A 424 -5.12 15.77 -0.79
C LYS A 424 -4.60 15.00 -2.03
N GLN A 425 -3.53 14.22 -1.89
CA GLN A 425 -2.98 13.41 -3.00
C GLN A 425 -3.57 11.99 -3.04
N ALA A 426 -4.44 11.62 -2.10
CA ALA A 426 -5.15 10.36 -2.12
C ALA A 426 -5.95 10.24 -3.43
N TYR A 427 -5.84 9.09 -4.08
CA TYR A 427 -6.70 8.73 -5.20
C TYR A 427 -7.80 7.83 -4.66
N PHE A 428 -9.01 8.35 -4.44
CA PHE A 428 -10.02 7.64 -3.66
C PHE A 428 -11.40 7.56 -4.32
N GLY A 429 -12.16 6.54 -3.91
CA GLY A 429 -13.48 6.27 -4.44
C GLY A 429 -14.31 5.38 -3.53
N TRP A 430 -15.57 5.20 -3.90
CA TRP A 430 -16.54 4.41 -3.13
C TRP A 430 -16.96 3.16 -3.89
N GLN A 431 -17.14 2.06 -3.16
CA GLN A 431 -17.63 0.81 -3.72
C GLN A 431 -19.15 0.85 -3.96
N PHE A 432 -19.55 0.44 -5.15
CA PHE A 432 -20.93 0.19 -5.57
C PHE A 432 -21.16 -1.31 -5.61
N ASN A 433 -22.39 -1.74 -5.31
CA ASN A 433 -22.73 -3.16 -5.28
C ASN A 433 -23.83 -3.48 -6.28
N ILE A 434 -23.63 -4.50 -7.12
CA ILE A 434 -24.65 -4.98 -8.08
C ILE A 434 -25.96 -5.37 -7.37
N TRP A 435 -25.85 -5.88 -6.14
CA TRP A 435 -26.97 -6.38 -5.34
C TRP A 435 -27.72 -5.30 -4.52
N SER A 436 -27.24 -4.04 -4.54
CA SER A 436 -27.74 -2.94 -3.69
C SER A 436 -29.19 -2.52 -3.97
N TYR A 437 -29.67 -2.75 -5.20
CA TYR A 437 -31.01 -2.33 -5.59
C TYR A 437 -32.09 -3.02 -4.76
N SER A 438 -32.94 -2.22 -4.10
CA SER A 438 -33.99 -2.71 -3.19
C SER A 438 -35.25 -3.22 -3.89
N GLY A 439 -35.39 -2.95 -5.20
CA GLY A 439 -36.52 -3.47 -5.99
C GLY A 439 -36.33 -4.93 -6.39
N THR A 440 -37.40 -5.54 -6.90
CA THR A 440 -37.35 -6.91 -7.40
C THR A 440 -36.52 -6.99 -8.68
N VAL A 441 -35.62 -7.97 -8.74
CA VAL A 441 -34.90 -8.39 -9.94
C VAL A 441 -35.24 -9.85 -10.25
N VAL A 442 -34.85 -10.32 -11.43
CA VAL A 442 -35.04 -11.72 -11.84
C VAL A 442 -34.36 -12.70 -10.87
N PRO A 443 -34.83 -13.97 -10.80
CA PRO A 443 -34.13 -15.00 -10.03
C PRO A 443 -32.68 -15.12 -10.47
N ARG A 444 -31.76 -15.33 -9.51
CA ARG A 444 -30.30 -15.38 -9.71
C ARG A 444 -29.62 -14.04 -9.99
N GLY A 445 -30.35 -12.93 -9.85
CA GLY A 445 -29.77 -11.60 -9.81
C GLY A 445 -29.76 -10.87 -11.16
N LEU A 446 -29.47 -9.58 -11.08
CA LEU A 446 -29.70 -8.62 -12.16
C LEU A 446 -28.99 -8.98 -13.48
N MET A 447 -27.78 -9.56 -13.42
CA MET A 447 -27.02 -9.87 -14.64
C MET A 447 -27.71 -10.93 -15.50
N HIS A 448 -28.56 -11.77 -14.91
CA HIS A 448 -29.34 -12.80 -15.61
C HIS A 448 -30.61 -12.26 -16.27
N SER A 449 -30.89 -10.95 -16.22
CA SER A 449 -32.14 -10.37 -16.75
C SER A 449 -32.39 -10.73 -18.22
N THR A 450 -31.35 -10.85 -19.04
CA THR A 450 -31.47 -11.25 -20.45
C THR A 450 -31.93 -12.69 -20.65
N GLU A 451 -31.66 -13.57 -19.70
CA GLU A 451 -32.07 -14.98 -19.75
C GLU A 451 -33.57 -15.15 -19.43
N PHE A 452 -34.14 -14.24 -18.61
CA PHE A 452 -35.53 -14.31 -18.18
C PHE A 452 -36.47 -13.43 -18.99
N ASN A 453 -36.02 -12.23 -19.33
CA ASN A 453 -36.85 -11.20 -19.97
C ASN A 453 -36.55 -11.04 -21.47
N GLY A 454 -35.61 -11.81 -22.00
CA GLY A 454 -35.07 -11.70 -23.35
C GLY A 454 -34.00 -10.61 -23.45
N TRP A 455 -33.18 -10.69 -24.50
CA TRP A 455 -31.95 -9.88 -24.66
C TRP A 455 -32.18 -8.37 -24.54
N GLU A 456 -33.13 -7.82 -25.29
CA GLU A 456 -33.37 -6.36 -25.33
C GLU A 456 -33.97 -5.86 -24.01
N ASN A 457 -35.08 -6.44 -23.56
CA ASN A 457 -35.75 -6.00 -22.33
C ASN A 457 -34.89 -6.21 -21.08
N GLY A 458 -34.14 -7.32 -21.01
CA GLY A 458 -33.24 -7.58 -19.89
C GLY A 458 -32.13 -6.53 -19.78
N ARG A 459 -31.56 -6.08 -20.91
CA ARG A 459 -30.54 -5.01 -20.91
C ARG A 459 -31.12 -3.64 -20.57
N GLU A 460 -32.37 -3.36 -20.95
CA GLU A 460 -33.05 -2.13 -20.50
C GLU A 460 -33.31 -2.13 -18.98
N GLU A 461 -33.68 -3.29 -18.41
CA GLU A 461 -33.77 -3.44 -16.96
C GLU A 461 -32.42 -3.21 -16.26
N ILE A 462 -31.34 -3.81 -16.79
CA ILE A 462 -29.98 -3.63 -16.26
C ILE A 462 -29.58 -2.15 -16.26
N LYS A 463 -29.78 -1.41 -17.35
CA LYS A 463 -29.49 0.03 -17.42
C LYS A 463 -30.33 0.83 -16.42
N LYS A 464 -31.62 0.53 -16.34
CA LYS A 464 -32.54 1.21 -15.42
C LYS A 464 -32.08 1.04 -13.98
N VAL A 465 -31.75 -0.19 -13.57
CA VAL A 465 -31.28 -0.47 -12.21
C VAL A 465 -29.93 0.18 -11.96
N ALA A 466 -28.99 0.13 -12.91
CA ALA A 466 -27.70 0.83 -12.81
C ALA A 466 -27.88 2.33 -12.56
N LYS A 467 -28.79 2.99 -13.30
CA LYS A 467 -29.07 4.41 -13.11
C LYS A 467 -29.65 4.71 -11.72
N ILE A 468 -30.60 3.90 -11.24
CA ILE A 468 -31.18 4.09 -9.90
C ILE A 468 -30.12 3.91 -8.81
N THR A 469 -29.25 2.90 -8.94
CA THR A 469 -28.12 2.71 -8.04
C THR A 469 -27.16 3.90 -8.10
N ALA A 470 -26.79 4.37 -9.29
CA ALA A 470 -25.94 5.55 -9.46
C ALA A 470 -26.52 6.79 -8.77
N ASP A 471 -27.78 7.10 -9.03
CA ASP A 471 -28.46 8.26 -8.45
C ASP A 471 -28.49 8.17 -6.92
N TYR A 472 -28.77 6.99 -6.35
CA TYR A 472 -28.78 6.80 -4.89
C TYR A 472 -27.41 7.08 -4.25
N TYR A 473 -26.33 6.57 -4.84
CA TYR A 473 -24.98 6.76 -4.31
C TYR A 473 -24.50 8.22 -4.50
N ILE A 474 -24.86 8.86 -5.62
CA ILE A 474 -24.62 10.30 -5.82
C ILE A 474 -25.31 11.10 -4.71
N ASP A 475 -26.58 10.81 -4.44
CA ASP A 475 -27.35 11.45 -3.36
C ASP A 475 -26.77 11.13 -1.98
N ALA A 476 -26.18 9.95 -1.77
CA ALA A 476 -25.43 9.62 -0.57
C ALA A 476 -24.13 10.44 -0.41
N GLY A 477 -23.70 11.16 -1.45
CA GLY A 477 -22.60 12.12 -1.37
C GLY A 477 -21.25 11.59 -1.85
N VAL A 478 -21.19 10.43 -2.53
CA VAL A 478 -19.92 9.78 -2.91
C VAL A 478 -19.03 10.67 -3.80
N ARG A 479 -19.61 11.62 -4.54
CA ARG A 479 -18.90 12.56 -5.42
C ARG A 479 -18.38 13.82 -4.72
N THR A 480 -18.68 13.99 -3.44
CA THR A 480 -18.31 15.22 -2.73
C THR A 480 -16.82 15.26 -2.41
N TYR A 481 -16.25 16.46 -2.32
CA TYR A 481 -14.86 16.71 -1.93
C TYR A 481 -13.79 15.94 -2.72
N GLY A 482 -14.03 15.72 -4.02
CA GLY A 482 -12.97 15.30 -4.94
C GLY A 482 -12.72 13.79 -5.01
N ALA A 483 -13.74 12.95 -4.79
CA ALA A 483 -13.63 11.52 -5.12
C ALA A 483 -13.30 11.33 -6.61
N ASP A 484 -12.32 10.47 -6.88
CA ASP A 484 -11.70 10.31 -8.20
C ASP A 484 -12.34 9.20 -9.04
N PHE A 485 -12.94 8.19 -8.40
CA PHE A 485 -13.51 7.03 -9.08
C PHE A 485 -14.69 6.43 -8.32
N ILE A 486 -15.44 5.57 -9.01
CA ILE A 486 -16.32 4.58 -8.38
C ILE A 486 -15.72 3.19 -8.53
N SER A 487 -16.01 2.32 -7.58
CA SER A 487 -15.58 0.92 -7.62
C SER A 487 -16.77 -0.01 -7.74
N ILE A 488 -16.63 -1.16 -8.39
CA ILE A 488 -17.69 -2.18 -8.50
C ILE A 488 -17.12 -3.59 -8.60
N ASP A 489 -17.76 -4.53 -7.92
CA ASP A 489 -17.40 -5.95 -7.90
C ASP A 489 -18.38 -6.82 -8.68
N LYS A 490 -17.95 -8.04 -9.01
CA LYS A 490 -18.84 -9.14 -9.44
C LYS A 490 -19.40 -9.95 -8.26
N TYR A 491 -18.78 -9.86 -7.08
CA TYR A 491 -18.72 -10.82 -5.96
C TYR A 491 -17.35 -11.54 -5.95
N GLY A 492 -16.56 -11.31 -4.89
CA GLY A 492 -15.16 -11.72 -4.74
C GLY A 492 -14.92 -13.23 -4.51
N PHE A 493 -15.87 -14.08 -4.92
CA PHE A 493 -15.82 -15.53 -4.82
C PHE A 493 -15.93 -16.16 -6.21
N ASP A 494 -15.10 -17.17 -6.49
CA ASP A 494 -15.16 -17.91 -7.76
C ASP A 494 -16.50 -18.63 -7.91
N GLY A 495 -17.13 -18.46 -9.07
CA GLY A 495 -18.49 -18.93 -9.29
C GLY A 495 -18.70 -20.41 -9.03
N ALA A 496 -17.73 -21.27 -9.39
CA ALA A 496 -17.83 -22.72 -9.19
C ALA A 496 -17.85 -23.18 -7.73
N GLY A 497 -17.57 -22.28 -6.78
CA GLY A 497 -17.72 -22.56 -5.36
C GLY A 497 -19.18 -22.61 -4.88
N GLU A 498 -20.14 -22.17 -5.69
CA GLU A 498 -21.57 -22.35 -5.42
C GLU A 498 -21.96 -23.82 -5.67
N GLY A 499 -22.36 -24.55 -4.62
CA GLY A 499 -22.40 -26.02 -4.62
C GLY A 499 -23.03 -26.72 -5.85
N ASN A 500 -22.34 -27.74 -6.37
CA ASN A 500 -22.71 -28.55 -7.55
C ASN A 500 -22.87 -27.79 -8.89
N ILE A 501 -22.67 -26.47 -8.96
CA ILE A 501 -22.87 -25.70 -10.21
C ILE A 501 -21.77 -25.90 -11.24
N ALA A 502 -20.57 -26.39 -10.85
CA ALA A 502 -19.48 -26.61 -11.80
C ALA A 502 -19.89 -27.53 -12.97
N ASN A 503 -20.76 -28.51 -12.74
CA ASN A 503 -21.26 -29.39 -13.82
C ASN A 503 -22.53 -28.85 -14.51
N ASP A 504 -23.20 -27.86 -13.93
CA ASP A 504 -24.42 -27.27 -14.44
C ASP A 504 -24.42 -25.73 -14.31
N PRO A 505 -23.48 -25.05 -15.01
CA PRO A 505 -23.23 -23.62 -14.80
C PRO A 505 -24.43 -22.75 -15.21
N LYS A 506 -25.34 -23.30 -16.02
CA LYS A 506 -26.59 -22.64 -16.39
C LYS A 506 -27.39 -22.19 -15.18
N ASN A 507 -27.34 -22.90 -14.05
CA ASN A 507 -28.11 -22.56 -12.84
C ASN A 507 -27.34 -21.71 -11.83
N SER A 508 -26.10 -21.34 -12.13
CA SER A 508 -25.28 -20.53 -11.23
C SER A 508 -25.77 -19.08 -11.16
N ILE A 509 -25.56 -18.46 -10.00
CA ILE A 509 -25.65 -17.02 -9.79
C ILE A 509 -24.34 -16.33 -10.21
N TRP A 510 -23.20 -17.01 -10.01
CA TRP A 510 -21.89 -16.36 -10.04
C TRP A 510 -20.95 -16.89 -11.14
N LEU A 511 -21.13 -18.10 -11.68
CA LEU A 511 -20.29 -18.61 -12.77
C LEU A 511 -20.87 -18.20 -14.13
N TRP A 512 -20.46 -17.02 -14.60
CA TRP A 512 -21.05 -16.38 -15.77
C TRP A 512 -20.50 -16.91 -17.10
N ASN A 513 -21.33 -16.96 -18.15
CA ASN A 513 -20.87 -17.04 -19.53
C ASN A 513 -20.52 -15.64 -20.08
N ALA A 514 -20.07 -15.57 -21.33
CA ALA A 514 -19.69 -14.31 -21.97
C ALA A 514 -20.84 -13.28 -22.02
N ASP A 515 -22.06 -13.72 -22.33
CA ASP A 515 -23.24 -12.83 -22.40
C ASP A 515 -23.50 -12.09 -21.08
N LEU A 516 -23.45 -12.80 -19.95
CA LEU A 516 -23.63 -12.19 -18.62
C LEU A 516 -22.50 -11.21 -18.26
N TRP A 517 -21.27 -11.48 -18.69
CA TRP A 517 -20.18 -10.51 -18.57
C TRP A 517 -20.42 -9.25 -19.41
N THR A 518 -21.01 -9.36 -20.60
CA THR A 518 -21.40 -8.16 -21.38
C THR A 518 -22.54 -7.37 -20.72
N ASN A 519 -23.39 -8.02 -19.92
CA ASN A 519 -24.40 -7.33 -19.10
C ASN A 519 -23.73 -6.61 -17.92
N TYR A 520 -22.72 -7.22 -17.30
CA TYR A 520 -21.91 -6.57 -16.27
C TYR A 520 -21.22 -5.32 -16.80
N LEU A 521 -20.58 -5.39 -17.97
CA LEU A 521 -19.97 -4.20 -18.58
C LEU A 521 -21.00 -3.14 -18.99
N LEU A 522 -22.23 -3.52 -19.33
CA LEU A 522 -23.32 -2.55 -19.54
C LEU A 522 -23.71 -1.83 -18.25
N TYR A 523 -23.86 -2.58 -17.16
CA TYR A 523 -24.16 -2.02 -15.85
C TYR A 523 -23.06 -1.04 -15.44
N THR A 524 -21.80 -1.47 -15.51
CA THR A 524 -20.60 -0.65 -15.25
C THR A 524 -20.57 0.61 -16.10
N LYS A 525 -20.80 0.49 -17.41
CA LYS A 525 -20.84 1.65 -18.32
C LYS A 525 -21.92 2.65 -17.92
N THR A 526 -23.09 2.16 -17.54
CA THR A 526 -24.21 3.01 -17.13
C THR A 526 -23.90 3.74 -15.82
N LEU A 527 -23.21 3.08 -14.87
CA LEU A 527 -22.70 3.74 -13.66
C LEU A 527 -21.67 4.83 -14.01
N HIS A 528 -20.70 4.52 -14.87
CA HIS A 528 -19.69 5.48 -15.34
C HIS A 528 -20.36 6.73 -15.95
N GLU A 529 -21.29 6.53 -16.88
CA GLU A 529 -21.99 7.61 -17.59
C GLU A 529 -22.87 8.45 -16.65
N THR A 530 -23.51 7.81 -15.66
CA THR A 530 -24.40 8.52 -14.72
C THR A 530 -23.63 9.28 -13.64
N THR A 531 -22.57 8.68 -13.10
CA THR A 531 -21.72 9.30 -12.07
C THR A 531 -20.73 10.31 -12.64
N ASN A 532 -20.39 10.18 -13.93
CA ASN A 532 -19.30 10.90 -14.59
C ASN A 532 -17.97 10.75 -13.83
N LEU A 533 -17.72 9.53 -13.34
CA LEU A 533 -16.49 9.14 -12.68
C LEU A 533 -15.91 7.89 -13.35
N PRO A 534 -14.58 7.79 -13.51
CA PRO A 534 -13.89 6.55 -13.86
C PRO A 534 -14.31 5.37 -12.98
N VAL A 535 -14.22 4.16 -13.52
CA VAL A 535 -14.54 2.93 -12.77
C VAL A 535 -13.28 2.13 -12.46
N ILE A 536 -13.21 1.59 -11.26
CA ILE A 536 -12.29 0.52 -10.89
C ILE A 536 -13.10 -0.74 -10.67
N LEU A 537 -12.75 -1.82 -11.37
CA LEU A 537 -13.35 -3.12 -11.06
C LEU A 537 -12.61 -3.68 -9.85
N TRP A 538 -13.32 -3.87 -8.76
CA TRP A 538 -12.84 -4.50 -7.54
C TRP A 538 -14.04 -5.16 -6.89
N GLN A 539 -14.03 -6.44 -6.54
CA GLN A 539 -12.95 -7.42 -6.69
C GLN A 539 -13.28 -8.48 -7.74
N MET A 540 -12.33 -8.75 -8.62
CA MET A 540 -12.47 -9.76 -9.67
C MET A 540 -11.80 -11.08 -9.27
N PRO A 541 -12.51 -12.23 -9.30
CA PRO A 541 -11.90 -13.55 -9.07
C PRO A 541 -10.77 -13.84 -10.08
N VAL A 542 -9.90 -14.80 -9.75
CA VAL A 542 -8.78 -15.22 -10.63
C VAL A 542 -8.93 -16.61 -11.21
N GLY A 543 -9.94 -17.38 -10.78
CA GLY A 543 -10.27 -18.67 -11.38
C GLY A 543 -10.40 -18.57 -12.90
N HIS A 544 -10.18 -19.70 -13.55
CA HIS A 544 -10.30 -19.85 -15.00
C HIS A 544 -11.19 -21.04 -15.34
N LEU A 545 -11.69 -21.06 -16.57
CA LEU A 545 -12.41 -22.23 -17.08
C LEU A 545 -11.43 -23.38 -17.31
N ASN A 546 -11.82 -24.59 -16.91
CA ASN A 546 -11.03 -25.79 -17.06
C ASN A 546 -10.85 -26.24 -18.51
N SER A 547 -9.87 -27.12 -18.70
CA SER A 547 -9.46 -27.68 -19.99
C SER A 547 -9.02 -26.59 -20.96
N SER A 548 -8.27 -25.62 -20.45
CA SER A 548 -7.59 -24.61 -21.25
C SER A 548 -6.61 -25.27 -22.23
N GLU A 549 -6.59 -24.77 -23.45
CA GLU A 549 -5.67 -25.17 -24.52
C GLU A 549 -4.34 -24.39 -24.46
N ASP A 550 -4.26 -23.35 -23.61
CA ASP A 550 -3.06 -22.53 -23.44
C ASP A 550 -1.93 -23.33 -22.76
N ILE A 551 -0.69 -23.10 -23.22
CA ILE A 551 0.49 -23.78 -22.69
C ILE A 551 1.12 -22.94 -21.57
N SER A 552 1.34 -23.59 -20.42
CA SER A 552 2.01 -23.01 -19.27
C SER A 552 3.51 -22.85 -19.54
N PRO A 553 4.09 -21.66 -19.35
CA PRO A 553 5.53 -21.45 -19.48
C PRO A 553 6.32 -22.12 -18.33
N TYR A 554 5.64 -22.61 -17.29
CA TYR A 554 6.27 -23.28 -16.15
C TYR A 554 6.47 -24.78 -16.39
N THR A 555 5.57 -25.42 -17.15
CA THR A 555 5.57 -26.88 -17.35
C THR A 555 5.79 -27.30 -18.80
N GLY A 556 5.58 -26.39 -19.77
CA GLY A 556 5.57 -26.73 -21.20
C GLY A 556 4.38 -27.60 -21.62
N GLN A 557 3.38 -27.76 -20.75
CA GLN A 557 2.14 -28.48 -20.97
C GLN A 557 0.95 -27.53 -20.79
N ARG A 558 -0.27 -28.00 -21.10
CA ARG A 558 -1.48 -27.24 -20.79
C ARG A 558 -1.57 -26.92 -19.31
N PHE A 559 -2.24 -25.81 -18.98
CA PHE A 559 -2.55 -25.49 -17.60
C PHE A 559 -3.39 -26.60 -16.96
N LYS A 560 -3.13 -26.85 -15.68
CA LYS A 560 -3.81 -27.89 -14.93
C LYS A 560 -5.22 -27.42 -14.58
N ASP A 561 -6.18 -28.33 -14.66
CA ASP A 561 -7.55 -28.07 -14.26
C ASP A 561 -7.67 -27.82 -12.75
N LEU A 562 -8.52 -26.86 -12.41
CA LEU A 562 -9.00 -26.57 -11.07
C LEU A 562 -9.97 -27.68 -10.63
N THR A 563 -9.87 -28.09 -9.38
CA THR A 563 -10.58 -29.25 -8.85
C THR A 563 -11.96 -28.92 -8.29
N ASN A 564 -12.35 -27.65 -8.30
CA ASN A 564 -13.60 -27.14 -7.75
C ASN A 564 -13.78 -27.49 -6.27
N VAL A 565 -12.70 -27.30 -5.50
CA VAL A 565 -12.70 -27.38 -4.03
C VAL A 565 -12.20 -26.06 -3.45
N LYS A 566 -12.30 -25.90 -2.13
CA LYS A 566 -11.83 -24.71 -1.41
C LYS A 566 -10.45 -24.26 -1.90
N ARG A 567 -10.35 -22.98 -2.27
CA ARG A 567 -9.20 -22.29 -2.87
C ARG A 567 -8.77 -22.80 -4.24
N ASN A 568 -9.59 -23.55 -4.95
CA ASN A 568 -9.27 -24.11 -6.27
C ASN A 568 -10.53 -24.29 -7.13
N PHE A 569 -11.36 -23.26 -7.16
CA PHE A 569 -12.62 -23.17 -7.89
C PHE A 569 -12.44 -22.51 -9.26
N GLU A 570 -13.12 -23.03 -10.27
CA GLU A 570 -13.27 -22.36 -11.56
C GLU A 570 -14.05 -21.04 -11.41
N ASP A 571 -13.61 -20.03 -12.17
CA ASP A 571 -14.38 -18.84 -12.49
C ASP A 571 -14.13 -18.48 -13.96
N SER A 572 -14.98 -17.65 -14.54
CA SER A 572 -14.88 -17.27 -15.95
C SER A 572 -14.28 -15.87 -16.15
N SER A 573 -13.97 -15.15 -15.06
CA SER A 573 -13.36 -13.82 -15.08
C SER A 573 -12.05 -13.80 -15.87
N THR A 574 -11.01 -14.49 -15.43
CA THR A 574 -9.70 -14.45 -16.11
C THR A 574 -9.83 -14.83 -17.59
N THR A 575 -10.64 -15.84 -17.90
CA THR A 575 -10.94 -16.29 -19.26
C THR A 575 -11.64 -15.21 -20.09
N TYR A 576 -12.61 -14.49 -19.53
CA TYR A 576 -13.32 -13.42 -20.23
C TYR A 576 -12.45 -12.18 -20.45
N PHE A 577 -11.79 -11.68 -19.39
CA PHE A 577 -10.99 -10.46 -19.47
C PHE A 577 -9.77 -10.66 -20.38
N LEU A 578 -8.96 -11.68 -20.13
CA LEU A 578 -7.67 -11.87 -20.78
C LEU A 578 -7.71 -12.82 -21.98
N GLY A 579 -8.86 -13.46 -22.22
CA GLY A 579 -9.09 -14.37 -23.33
C GLY A 579 -8.53 -15.76 -23.09
N ASP A 580 -9.23 -16.77 -23.59
CA ASP A 580 -8.75 -18.16 -23.60
C ASP A 580 -9.41 -19.01 -24.69
N THR A 581 -8.78 -20.13 -25.01
CA THR A 581 -9.41 -21.22 -25.76
C THR A 581 -9.43 -22.45 -24.87
N PHE A 582 -10.60 -23.06 -24.71
CA PHE A 582 -10.82 -24.14 -23.75
C PHE A 582 -11.86 -25.13 -24.27
N LYS A 583 -11.88 -26.31 -23.66
CA LYS A 583 -12.85 -27.37 -23.95
C LYS A 583 -13.74 -27.60 -22.72
N PRO A 584 -14.90 -26.93 -22.62
CA PRO A 584 -15.73 -26.97 -21.41
C PRO A 584 -16.33 -28.34 -21.08
N GLY A 585 -16.10 -29.37 -21.91
CA GLY A 585 -16.72 -30.69 -21.83
C GLY A 585 -17.88 -30.83 -22.82
N ILE A 586 -18.79 -31.78 -22.55
CA ILE A 586 -20.00 -32.03 -23.35
C ILE A 586 -21.27 -31.68 -22.57
N GLY A 587 -22.40 -31.52 -23.27
CA GLY A 587 -23.71 -31.26 -22.65
C GLY A 587 -23.83 -29.84 -22.07
N ASN A 588 -24.36 -29.74 -20.84
CA ASN A 588 -24.75 -28.46 -20.22
C ASN A 588 -23.63 -27.42 -20.20
N ARG A 589 -22.39 -27.81 -19.93
CA ARG A 589 -21.25 -26.88 -19.89
C ARG A 589 -20.95 -26.29 -21.26
N LEU A 590 -20.91 -27.12 -22.31
CA LEU A 590 -20.70 -26.64 -23.68
C LEU A 590 -21.84 -25.73 -24.11
N ASP A 591 -23.09 -26.13 -23.86
CA ASP A 591 -24.27 -25.32 -24.20
C ASP A 591 -24.29 -23.96 -23.50
N TYR A 592 -23.80 -23.90 -22.26
CA TYR A 592 -23.74 -22.66 -21.50
C TYR A 592 -22.62 -21.73 -21.96
N PHE A 593 -21.38 -22.22 -22.05
CA PHE A 593 -20.21 -21.39 -22.36
C PHE A 593 -20.08 -21.05 -23.85
N LYS A 594 -20.78 -21.77 -24.74
CA LYS A 594 -20.92 -21.39 -26.15
C LYS A 594 -22.00 -20.32 -26.40
N GLY A 595 -22.80 -19.97 -25.37
CA GLY A 595 -23.83 -18.95 -25.44
C GLY A 595 -23.27 -17.62 -25.97
N ASN A 596 -23.99 -17.00 -26.89
CA ASN A 596 -23.57 -15.77 -27.57
C ASN A 596 -24.77 -14.99 -28.11
N ASP A 597 -25.77 -14.76 -27.28
CA ASP A 597 -26.93 -13.93 -27.63
C ASP A 597 -26.52 -12.47 -27.90
N ALA A 598 -25.39 -12.03 -27.31
CA ALA A 598 -24.73 -10.76 -27.61
C ALA A 598 -24.24 -10.62 -29.05
N LYS A 599 -24.10 -11.74 -29.79
CA LYS A 599 -23.45 -11.80 -31.11
C LYS A 599 -22.02 -11.24 -31.06
N ASP A 600 -21.33 -11.52 -29.96
CA ASP A 600 -19.94 -11.13 -29.77
C ASP A 600 -19.04 -11.89 -30.75
N PRO A 601 -18.30 -11.20 -31.65
CA PRO A 601 -17.41 -11.85 -32.60
C PRO A 601 -16.17 -12.50 -31.95
N LYS A 602 -15.89 -12.21 -30.68
CA LYS A 602 -14.80 -12.80 -29.89
C LYS A 602 -15.18 -14.16 -29.30
N VAL A 603 -16.46 -14.51 -29.28
CA VAL A 603 -16.93 -15.85 -28.87
C VAL A 603 -17.03 -16.73 -30.12
N LYS A 604 -16.14 -17.72 -30.23
CA LYS A 604 -16.06 -18.66 -31.36
C LYS A 604 -16.19 -20.09 -30.88
N VAL A 605 -16.84 -20.93 -31.69
CA VAL A 605 -17.12 -22.33 -31.35
C VAL A 605 -16.72 -23.22 -32.53
N ASN A 606 -15.92 -24.25 -32.27
CA ASN A 606 -15.55 -25.27 -33.25
C ASN A 606 -15.59 -26.65 -32.60
N GLY A 607 -16.65 -27.42 -32.88
CA GLY A 607 -16.87 -28.71 -32.23
C GLY A 607 -17.08 -28.53 -30.71
N ASP A 608 -16.22 -29.16 -29.91
CA ASP A 608 -16.18 -29.08 -28.45
C ASP A 608 -15.30 -27.95 -27.90
N THR A 609 -14.68 -27.16 -28.79
CA THR A 609 -13.74 -26.11 -28.43
C THR A 609 -14.42 -24.74 -28.49
N VAL A 610 -14.29 -23.98 -27.41
CA VAL A 610 -14.79 -22.61 -27.28
C VAL A 610 -13.60 -21.66 -27.12
N THR A 611 -13.61 -20.56 -27.87
CA THR A 611 -12.65 -19.47 -27.73
C THR A 611 -13.38 -18.22 -27.33
N TRP A 612 -12.92 -17.59 -26.27
CA TRP A 612 -13.24 -16.20 -25.93
C TRP A 612 -11.99 -15.36 -26.18
N GLY A 613 -12.08 -14.36 -27.06
CA GLY A 613 -11.05 -13.33 -27.18
C GLY A 613 -10.93 -12.51 -25.89
N SER A 614 -9.87 -11.70 -25.78
CA SER A 614 -9.77 -10.75 -24.66
C SER A 614 -10.82 -9.64 -24.79
N HIS A 615 -11.51 -9.34 -23.69
CA HIS A 615 -12.49 -8.26 -23.60
C HIS A 615 -11.95 -7.00 -22.90
N MET A 616 -10.63 -6.86 -22.74
CA MET A 616 -10.02 -5.68 -22.09
C MET A 616 -10.37 -4.36 -22.80
N GLU A 617 -10.65 -4.40 -24.10
CA GLU A 617 -11.09 -3.22 -24.85
C GLU A 617 -12.50 -2.78 -24.45
N GLU A 618 -13.44 -3.71 -24.35
CA GLU A 618 -14.82 -3.47 -23.91
C GLU A 618 -14.86 -3.00 -22.45
N VAL A 619 -13.91 -3.47 -21.64
CA VAL A 619 -13.71 -3.05 -20.24
C VAL A 619 -13.27 -1.59 -20.19
N ARG A 620 -12.25 -1.18 -20.96
CA ARG A 620 -11.91 0.25 -21.09
C ARG A 620 -13.12 1.07 -21.57
N ASP A 621 -13.85 0.56 -22.56
CA ASP A 621 -14.97 1.27 -23.18
C ASP A 621 -16.22 1.38 -22.30
N SER A 622 -16.27 0.65 -21.18
CA SER A 622 -17.26 0.84 -20.11
C SER A 622 -16.83 1.87 -19.06
N GLY A 623 -15.73 2.59 -19.29
CA GLY A 623 -15.24 3.64 -18.38
C GLY A 623 -14.27 3.13 -17.31
N VAL A 624 -13.83 1.87 -17.42
CA VAL A 624 -12.90 1.27 -16.46
C VAL A 624 -11.47 1.74 -16.74
N VAL A 625 -10.77 2.13 -15.67
CA VAL A 625 -9.35 2.53 -15.70
C VAL A 625 -8.43 1.53 -15.02
N SER A 626 -8.95 0.67 -14.15
CA SER A 626 -8.18 -0.37 -13.47
C SER A 626 -9.04 -1.60 -13.16
N VAL A 627 -8.45 -2.79 -13.23
CA VAL A 627 -9.08 -4.07 -12.83
C VAL A 627 -8.27 -4.72 -11.72
N LEU A 628 -8.86 -4.85 -10.54
CA LEU A 628 -8.25 -5.40 -9.34
C LEU A 628 -8.71 -6.84 -9.12
N PHE A 629 -7.78 -7.78 -9.28
CA PHE A 629 -8.01 -9.22 -9.21
C PHE A 629 -7.57 -9.86 -7.89
N GLY A 630 -8.12 -11.03 -7.59
CA GLY A 630 -7.59 -12.02 -6.64
C GLY A 630 -8.65 -12.52 -5.66
N ALA A 631 -8.24 -13.37 -4.72
CA ALA A 631 -9.15 -14.04 -3.79
C ALA A 631 -9.81 -13.04 -2.83
N GLY A 632 -11.11 -12.76 -3.02
CA GLY A 632 -11.85 -11.83 -2.16
C GLY A 632 -12.41 -12.47 -0.92
N VAL A 633 -12.75 -13.74 -1.07
CA VAL A 633 -13.08 -14.63 0.02
C VAL A 633 -11.90 -15.59 0.18
N GLY A 634 -11.49 -15.89 1.41
CA GLY A 634 -10.35 -16.79 1.67
C GLY A 634 -10.52 -18.23 1.13
N ASP A 635 -11.72 -18.58 0.66
CA ASP A 635 -12.06 -19.85 0.03
C ASP A 635 -11.97 -19.80 -1.50
N SER A 636 -11.77 -18.62 -2.09
CA SER A 636 -11.60 -18.36 -3.52
C SER A 636 -10.21 -18.84 -3.98
N THR A 637 -10.10 -19.18 -5.27
CA THR A 637 -8.83 -19.44 -5.95
C THR A 637 -7.91 -18.23 -5.78
N ASP A 638 -6.69 -18.54 -5.37
CA ASP A 638 -5.61 -17.60 -5.07
C ASP A 638 -4.54 -17.66 -6.17
N GLY A 639 -4.32 -16.52 -6.83
CA GLY A 639 -3.42 -16.37 -7.98
C GLY A 639 -2.01 -15.92 -7.59
N VAL A 640 -1.72 -15.81 -6.30
CA VAL A 640 -0.44 -15.33 -5.77
C VAL A 640 0.09 -16.23 -4.65
N GLY A 641 1.33 -15.98 -4.24
CA GLY A 641 1.97 -16.67 -3.13
C GLY A 641 2.37 -18.12 -3.42
N PHE A 642 2.94 -18.76 -2.41
CA PHE A 642 3.38 -20.16 -2.45
C PHE A 642 2.63 -20.95 -1.39
N ILE A 643 1.65 -21.74 -1.83
CA ILE A 643 0.72 -22.42 -0.93
C ILE A 643 1.13 -23.89 -0.81
N PRO A 644 1.57 -24.36 0.38
CA PRO A 644 2.08 -25.72 0.56
C PRO A 644 1.10 -26.80 0.13
N GLU A 645 -0.19 -26.62 0.42
CA GLU A 645 -1.26 -27.57 0.08
C GLU A 645 -1.41 -27.77 -1.43
N PHE A 646 -0.92 -26.83 -2.25
CA PHE A 646 -0.99 -26.86 -3.70
C PHE A 646 0.38 -27.07 -4.36
N GLY A 647 1.38 -27.51 -3.58
CA GLY A 647 2.73 -27.80 -4.08
C GLY A 647 3.66 -26.59 -4.12
N ASN A 648 3.50 -25.64 -3.19
CA ASN A 648 4.27 -24.39 -3.13
C ASN A 648 4.17 -23.55 -4.41
N GLN A 649 2.93 -23.29 -4.83
CA GLN A 649 2.59 -22.46 -5.99
C GLN A 649 1.22 -21.80 -5.75
N PRO A 650 0.84 -20.79 -6.56
CA PRO A 650 -0.53 -20.31 -6.61
C PRO A 650 -1.51 -21.43 -6.92
N THR A 651 -2.73 -21.31 -6.40
CA THR A 651 -3.75 -22.34 -6.59
C THR A 651 -4.34 -22.36 -7.99
N ASP A 652 -4.22 -21.27 -8.76
CA ASP A 652 -4.60 -21.20 -10.18
C ASP A 652 -3.52 -21.79 -11.12
N TYR A 653 -2.44 -22.35 -10.56
CA TYR A 653 -1.32 -22.92 -11.30
C TYR A 653 -0.64 -21.91 -12.25
N TYR A 654 -0.54 -20.65 -11.81
CA TYR A 654 0.07 -19.53 -12.53
C TYR A 654 -0.66 -19.10 -13.82
N PHE A 655 -1.90 -19.54 -14.03
CA PHE A 655 -2.67 -19.20 -15.23
C PHE A 655 -2.89 -17.69 -15.35
N TRP A 656 -3.47 -17.08 -14.32
CA TRP A 656 -3.82 -15.66 -14.29
C TRP A 656 -2.58 -14.79 -14.46
N ILE A 657 -1.52 -15.02 -13.68
CA ILE A 657 -0.33 -14.18 -13.77
C ILE A 657 0.35 -14.31 -15.14
N THR A 658 0.32 -15.49 -15.76
CA THR A 658 0.83 -15.67 -17.14
C THR A 658 0.02 -14.85 -18.14
N LYS A 659 -1.32 -14.88 -18.05
CA LYS A 659 -2.19 -14.08 -18.91
C LYS A 659 -1.97 -12.58 -18.71
N VAL A 660 -1.75 -12.14 -17.47
CA VAL A 660 -1.39 -10.75 -17.15
C VAL A 660 -0.04 -10.36 -17.76
N GLN A 661 0.99 -11.21 -17.70
CA GLN A 661 2.27 -10.89 -18.34
C GLN A 661 2.12 -10.77 -19.86
N LYS A 662 1.32 -11.64 -20.51
CA LYS A 662 1.01 -11.53 -21.95
C LYS A 662 0.26 -10.23 -22.26
N TYR A 663 -0.65 -9.79 -21.40
CA TYR A 663 -1.37 -8.52 -21.57
C TYR A 663 -0.41 -7.32 -21.61
N PHE A 664 0.66 -7.34 -20.80
CA PHE A 664 1.64 -6.24 -20.77
C PHE A 664 2.50 -6.09 -22.02
N ASP A 665 2.50 -7.07 -22.94
CA ASP A 665 3.16 -6.89 -24.24
C ASP A 665 2.46 -5.82 -25.08
N ASN A 666 1.12 -5.73 -24.98
CA ASN A 666 0.29 -4.79 -25.72
C ASN A 666 -0.92 -4.34 -24.87
N PRO A 667 -0.70 -3.56 -23.80
CA PRO A 667 -1.78 -3.18 -22.90
C PRO A 667 -2.75 -2.21 -23.61
N ILE A 668 -4.03 -2.25 -23.21
CA ILE A 668 -5.08 -1.42 -23.80
C ILE A 668 -4.94 0.02 -23.29
N LEU A 669 -4.53 0.93 -24.17
CA LEU A 669 -4.41 2.36 -23.85
C LEU A 669 -5.77 2.97 -23.47
N LEU A 670 -5.77 3.82 -22.44
CA LEU A 670 -6.93 4.61 -22.04
C LEU A 670 -7.18 5.73 -23.07
N LYS A 671 -8.45 6.07 -23.28
CA LYS A 671 -8.85 7.21 -24.11
C LYS A 671 -8.56 8.50 -23.30
N LYS A 672 -7.76 9.40 -23.87
CA LYS A 672 -7.43 10.69 -23.25
C LYS A 672 -8.56 11.70 -23.39
#